data_AF-A0A0L0SX74-F1
#
_entry.id   AF-A0A0L0SX74-F1
#
_cell.length_a   1.000
_cell.length_b   1.000
_cell.length_c   1.000
_cell.angle_alpha   90.00
_cell.angle_beta   90.00
_cell.angle_gamma   90.00
#
_symmetry.space_group_name_H-M   'P 1'
#
loop_
_entity.id
_entity.type
_entity.pdbx_description
1 polymer ?
#
loop_
_entity_poly.entity_id
_entity_poly.type
_entity_poly.pdbx_seq_one_letter_code
_entity_poly.pdbx_strand_id
1 'polypeptide(L)'
;MPVLALAAQLAPRAAIRAPAAAAATMLPRAMAARSIKPTLTRRPSASLSSTAPLTSTTLTTRPLLTAAGLAPSFRVNLRPLPVLARSVYTAATDQEPDVDADFAAADAADSGPSLDPATAQALDIGQNRSPPPAHLPVPPRPRLLRERDPSFQDLLDFVTPIDALDMATDAAALASGRPDAIAAVLARNPFFATLDEDLRLALAQAFEPVKHHAGTEVVVEGEVPDMFLIVVRGELKVVRNGEKKGVMRPFDFFGFKNLFGSGIRSACSLIPRHGSVLLYQLHREKFTALLQSRPELTMALLPALASHVSDSTLDLPASNHAAGSKEGSTDGDSDPEPVEAGMLPADPARFKIKLFDAKPYQVKFFEEQNAQFGYEIEYIESKLSPETVHLCEGAHAVCLFVHDAVSRDVAETLVEMGIKLVAYRCAGFDACDLKACDDVGLSVVRVPSYSPAAIAEHAAAMMLGLNRKLSWASARVHTGDFSLDGLVGFDIKGKTIGVAGTGKIGACFVQIALGFGARVLCYDVYKNPALLADPRIQYVDLDVLLAESDIISLHMPLLPSTFHVINEATLAKMKRGVMILNTSRGPLIDTPALIEALKTGQVGACGLDVVEGEDDLFFENHSDTPVVNDNIARLLAFQQNVIITAHQAYLTQEALREIALTTLRNVSEYHHGKRMKGLSNSVNSVQAPAAPSSA
;
A
#
# COMPACT_ATOMS: atom_id res chain seq x y z
N MET A 1 -32.05 -11.56 -21.19
CA MET A 1 -33.08 -12.26 -21.99
C MET A 1 -33.43 -13.56 -21.29
N PRO A 2 -34.64 -13.73 -20.73
CA PRO A 2 -35.00 -14.89 -19.92
C PRO A 2 -35.66 -16.01 -20.75
N VAL A 3 -35.26 -17.27 -20.55
CA VAL A 3 -35.92 -18.45 -21.14
C VAL A 3 -35.90 -19.62 -20.13
N LEU A 4 -37.11 -20.13 -19.85
CA LEU A 4 -37.49 -21.39 -19.16
C LEU A 4 -37.06 -21.66 -17.70
N ALA A 5 -38.05 -22.13 -16.94
CA ALA A 5 -37.91 -23.00 -15.78
C ALA A 5 -39.04 -24.04 -15.78
N LEU A 6 -38.71 -25.33 -15.59
CA LEU A 6 -39.66 -26.44 -15.32
C LEU A 6 -38.81 -27.62 -14.79
N ALA A 7 -38.73 -27.92 -13.50
CA ALA A 7 -39.75 -28.49 -12.59
C ALA A 7 -40.02 -29.99 -12.83
N ALA A 8 -39.55 -30.82 -11.90
CA ALA A 8 -39.98 -32.21 -11.71
C ALA A 8 -39.75 -32.67 -10.25
N GLN A 9 -40.83 -32.86 -9.50
CA GLN A 9 -40.87 -33.67 -8.28
C GLN A 9 -42.05 -34.64 -8.40
N LEU A 10 -41.89 -35.88 -7.94
CA LEU A 10 -42.92 -36.71 -7.30
C LEU A 10 -42.26 -38.00 -6.75
N ALA A 11 -42.76 -38.51 -5.63
CA ALA A 11 -42.18 -39.63 -4.86
C ALA A 11 -43.04 -40.93 -5.07
N PRO A 12 -43.12 -41.99 -4.20
CA PRO A 12 -42.76 -42.08 -2.77
C PRO A 12 -42.25 -43.45 -2.20
N ARG A 13 -42.04 -43.47 -0.87
CA ARG A 13 -41.94 -44.64 0.05
C ARG A 13 -40.63 -45.49 -0.05
N ALA A 14 -40.19 -46.18 1.01
CA ALA A 14 -40.80 -46.45 2.32
C ALA A 14 -39.83 -46.19 3.51
N ALA A 15 -40.37 -46.18 4.74
CA ALA A 15 -39.61 -46.04 6.00
C ALA A 15 -39.72 -47.32 6.85
N ILE A 16 -38.89 -47.48 7.89
CA ILE A 16 -39.30 -48.03 9.22
C ILE A 16 -38.16 -47.98 10.28
N ARG A 17 -38.52 -47.51 11.49
CA ARG A 17 -37.91 -47.72 12.84
C ARG A 17 -36.43 -47.36 13.14
N ALA A 18 -36.28 -46.39 14.04
CA ALA A 18 -35.40 -46.52 15.22
C ALA A 18 -36.11 -47.33 16.34
N PRO A 19 -35.40 -47.68 17.44
CA PRO A 19 -35.69 -46.99 18.70
C PRO A 19 -34.41 -46.66 19.53
N ALA A 20 -34.58 -45.99 20.68
CA ALA A 20 -33.48 -45.54 21.55
C ALA A 20 -33.61 -46.02 23.01
N ALA A 21 -32.46 -46.20 23.67
CA ALA A 21 -32.25 -46.16 25.13
C ALA A 21 -30.74 -45.86 25.35
N ALA A 22 -30.24 -44.97 26.22
CA ALA A 22 -30.69 -44.38 27.50
C ALA A 22 -30.33 -45.21 28.76
N ALA A 23 -29.15 -44.93 29.33
CA ALA A 23 -28.81 -45.07 30.76
C ALA A 23 -27.46 -44.39 31.05
N ALA A 24 -27.25 -43.87 32.27
CA ALA A 24 -25.98 -43.28 32.72
C ALA A 24 -25.68 -43.65 34.18
N THR A 25 -24.42 -43.90 34.52
CA THR A 25 -23.97 -44.08 35.91
C THR A 25 -22.48 -43.74 36.09
N MET A 26 -22.10 -43.30 37.29
CA MET A 26 -20.72 -42.95 37.67
C MET A 26 -19.97 -44.14 38.34
N LEU A 27 -18.63 -44.13 38.19
CA LEU A 27 -17.53 -44.34 39.18
C LEU A 27 -17.81 -44.94 40.60
N PRO A 28 -16.81 -45.51 41.36
CA PRO A 28 -15.36 -45.66 41.09
C PRO A 28 -14.61 -46.95 41.59
N ARG A 29 -13.31 -47.06 41.17
CA ARG A 29 -12.10 -47.48 41.96
C ARG A 29 -11.71 -48.96 42.23
N ALA A 30 -10.40 -49.10 42.48
CA ALA A 30 -9.60 -50.23 43.04
C ALA A 30 -9.24 -51.39 42.06
N MET A 31 -8.08 -52.09 42.16
CA MET A 31 -6.98 -52.03 43.16
C MET A 31 -5.60 -52.53 42.64
N ALA A 32 -4.52 -51.85 43.07
CA ALA A 32 -3.16 -52.36 43.42
C ALA A 32 -2.26 -53.20 42.45
N ALA A 33 -0.97 -53.33 42.83
CA ALA A 33 0.12 -53.98 42.08
C ALA A 33 1.32 -54.37 42.99
N ARG A 34 2.26 -55.25 42.55
CA ARG A 34 3.76 -55.19 42.70
C ARG A 34 4.53 -56.54 42.64
N SER A 35 5.88 -56.41 42.51
CA SER A 35 6.96 -57.36 42.90
C SER A 35 7.35 -58.44 41.84
N ILE A 36 8.60 -58.96 41.69
CA ILE A 36 9.88 -58.95 42.47
C ILE A 36 11.13 -58.67 41.56
N LYS A 37 12.36 -58.58 42.11
CA LYS A 37 13.69 -58.40 41.45
C LYS A 37 14.46 -59.76 41.15
N PRO A 38 15.83 -59.90 41.17
CA PRO A 38 16.73 -59.85 39.98
C PRO A 38 17.85 -60.96 39.85
N THR A 39 18.86 -60.72 38.96
CA THR A 39 20.33 -61.04 39.02
C THR A 39 21.03 -62.29 38.39
N LEU A 40 22.17 -62.00 37.70
CA LEU A 40 23.43 -62.78 37.45
C LEU A 40 23.41 -64.00 36.49
N THR A 41 24.50 -64.40 35.76
CA THR A 41 25.96 -64.01 35.72
C THR A 41 26.43 -63.81 34.23
N ARG A 42 27.64 -64.06 33.65
CA ARG A 42 28.97 -64.68 34.00
C ARG A 42 30.20 -63.96 33.32
N ARG A 43 31.09 -64.65 32.57
CA ARG A 43 32.43 -64.20 32.02
C ARG A 43 33.05 -65.26 31.04
N PRO A 44 34.24 -65.13 30.36
CA PRO A 44 35.53 -64.53 30.82
C PRO A 44 36.51 -63.82 29.80
N SER A 45 37.53 -63.11 30.36
CA SER A 45 38.94 -62.81 29.91
C SER A 45 39.27 -62.37 28.45
N ALA A 46 40.24 -61.46 28.14
CA ALA A 46 41.42 -60.87 28.85
C ALA A 46 41.95 -59.63 28.03
N SER A 47 43.03 -58.86 28.32
CA SER A 47 43.81 -58.47 29.53
C SER A 47 44.98 -57.48 29.18
N LEU A 48 45.36 -56.56 30.10
CA LEU A 48 46.62 -55.74 30.14
C LEU A 48 46.79 -54.60 29.09
N SER A 49 47.45 -53.45 29.33
CA SER A 49 48.20 -52.90 30.50
C SER A 49 48.26 -51.35 30.53
N SER A 50 48.41 -50.73 31.72
CA SER A 50 49.11 -49.45 32.07
C SER A 50 48.85 -48.15 31.24
N THR A 51 48.79 -46.92 31.77
CA THR A 51 49.16 -46.32 33.09
C THR A 51 48.29 -45.06 33.37
N ALA A 52 48.31 -44.55 34.60
CA ALA A 52 47.66 -43.30 35.07
C ALA A 52 48.73 -42.33 35.67
N PRO A 53 48.45 -41.13 36.27
CA PRO A 53 47.15 -40.56 36.65
C PRO A 53 46.97 -39.02 36.47
N LEU A 54 45.86 -38.49 37.00
CA LEU A 54 45.65 -37.06 37.30
C LEU A 54 46.19 -36.66 38.68
N THR A 55 46.32 -35.36 38.93
CA THR A 55 46.31 -34.70 40.26
C THR A 55 45.67 -33.31 40.14
N SER A 56 44.95 -32.73 41.11
CA SER A 56 44.35 -33.24 42.37
C SER A 56 43.17 -32.31 42.77
N THR A 57 42.02 -32.76 43.30
CA THR A 57 41.71 -33.10 44.73
C THR A 57 42.03 -31.94 45.71
N THR A 58 41.21 -31.56 46.72
CA THR A 58 40.44 -32.37 47.70
C THR A 58 39.24 -31.67 48.41
N LEU A 59 38.19 -32.48 48.75
CA LEU A 59 37.50 -32.66 50.07
C LEU A 59 37.29 -31.44 51.01
N THR A 60 36.09 -31.01 51.47
CA THR A 60 34.90 -31.64 52.14
C THR A 60 35.01 -31.95 53.65
N THR A 61 34.12 -31.36 54.47
CA THR A 61 33.65 -31.85 55.80
C THR A 61 32.15 -31.51 56.04
N ARG A 62 31.59 -31.84 57.22
CA ARG A 62 30.15 -32.01 57.59
C ARG A 62 29.97 -31.68 59.11
N PRO A 63 28.79 -31.77 59.79
CA PRO A 63 27.37 -31.85 59.37
C PRO A 63 26.34 -31.07 60.27
N LEU A 64 25.02 -31.31 60.04
CA LEU A 64 23.89 -31.41 61.01
C LEU A 64 23.03 -30.19 61.50
N LEU A 65 21.77 -30.56 61.83
CA LEU A 65 20.73 -29.94 62.69
C LEU A 65 19.80 -28.79 62.20
N THR A 66 18.57 -29.21 61.85
CA THR A 66 17.22 -28.64 62.18
C THR A 66 17.02 -27.17 62.57
N ALA A 67 16.09 -26.49 61.86
CA ALA A 67 14.83 -25.88 62.36
C ALA A 67 14.48 -24.51 61.72
N ALA A 68 13.19 -24.36 61.38
CA ALA A 68 12.36 -23.15 61.21
C ALA A 68 12.96 -21.81 60.70
N GLY A 69 12.37 -21.29 59.60
CA GLY A 69 12.05 -19.87 59.47
C GLY A 69 12.81 -19.06 58.39
N LEU A 70 12.01 -18.35 57.58
CA LEU A 70 12.35 -17.17 56.75
C LEU A 70 13.47 -17.30 55.69
N ALA A 71 13.15 -16.90 54.46
CA ALA A 71 14.07 -16.93 53.32
C ALA A 71 14.92 -15.63 53.22
N PRO A 72 16.24 -15.72 53.00
CA PRO A 72 17.06 -14.59 52.56
C PRO A 72 17.07 -14.48 51.03
N SER A 73 16.94 -13.26 50.51
CA SER A 73 16.92 -12.98 49.07
C SER A 73 18.32 -12.77 48.49
N PHE A 74 18.60 -13.40 47.34
CA PHE A 74 19.79 -13.10 46.55
C PHE A 74 19.52 -11.90 45.63
N ARG A 75 20.24 -10.79 45.83
CA ARG A 75 20.24 -9.64 44.93
C ARG A 75 21.14 -9.90 43.72
N VAL A 76 20.57 -9.87 42.52
CA VAL A 76 21.34 -9.64 41.28
C VAL A 76 21.44 -8.12 41.06
N ASN A 77 22.64 -7.64 40.75
CA ASN A 77 22.94 -6.21 40.66
C ASN A 77 22.76 -5.73 39.21
N LEU A 78 21.54 -5.34 38.84
CA LEU A 78 21.28 -4.67 37.56
C LEU A 78 21.55 -3.17 37.70
N ARG A 79 22.56 -2.66 36.98
CA ARG A 79 22.73 -1.21 36.78
C ARG A 79 21.88 -0.77 35.58
N PRO A 80 21.04 0.26 35.71
CA PRO A 80 20.35 0.83 34.55
C PRO A 80 21.33 1.60 33.66
N LEU A 81 21.16 1.49 32.34
CA LEU A 81 21.68 2.46 31.38
C LEU A 81 20.66 3.60 31.23
N PRO A 82 21.10 4.87 31.10
CA PRO A 82 20.20 6.02 31.18
C PRO A 82 19.44 6.26 29.87
N VAL A 83 18.20 6.70 30.01
CA VAL A 83 17.43 7.36 28.94
C VAL A 83 18.11 8.69 28.59
N LEU A 84 18.23 9.00 27.30
CA LEU A 84 18.54 10.35 26.82
C LEU A 84 17.48 10.80 25.81
N ALA A 85 16.77 11.87 26.17
CA ALA A 85 15.83 12.57 25.31
C ALA A 85 16.27 14.03 25.14
N ARG A 86 16.06 14.57 23.94
CA ARG A 86 16.03 15.99 23.54
C ARG A 86 16.95 16.98 24.29
N SER A 87 17.82 17.65 23.54
CA SER A 87 18.00 19.10 23.69
C SER A 87 17.91 19.80 22.34
N VAL A 88 17.25 20.96 22.34
CA VAL A 88 17.23 21.94 21.24
C VAL A 88 18.16 23.07 21.66
N TYR A 89 18.91 23.68 20.74
CA TYR A 89 19.29 25.09 20.88
C TYR A 89 19.50 25.77 19.51
N THR A 90 19.33 27.09 19.50
CA THR A 90 19.20 27.95 18.32
C THR A 90 20.37 28.92 18.15
N ALA A 91 20.74 29.15 16.89
CA ALA A 91 21.23 30.40 16.27
C ALA A 91 22.17 31.35 17.06
N ALA A 92 23.35 31.61 16.47
CA ALA A 92 24.09 32.87 16.54
C ALA A 92 24.84 33.08 15.19
N THR A 93 25.29 34.31 14.90
CA THR A 93 25.78 34.71 13.56
C THR A 93 27.26 35.13 13.51
N ASP A 94 27.77 35.24 12.29
CA ASP A 94 28.92 36.04 11.82
C ASP A 94 30.30 35.89 12.50
N GLN A 95 31.28 35.33 11.77
CA GLN A 95 32.39 36.12 11.18
C GLN A 95 33.35 35.27 10.31
N GLU A 96 33.63 35.78 9.10
CA GLU A 96 34.87 35.55 8.33
C GLU A 96 36.00 36.44 8.93
N PRO A 97 37.33 36.15 8.75
CA PRO A 97 37.92 35.80 7.45
C PRO A 97 39.16 34.85 7.41
N ASP A 98 39.28 34.15 6.26
CA ASP A 98 40.42 34.12 5.31
C ASP A 98 41.89 33.77 5.74
N VAL A 99 42.69 33.49 4.69
CA VAL A 99 44.16 33.39 4.58
C VAL A 99 44.85 32.02 4.81
N ASP A 100 45.44 31.58 3.71
CA ASP A 100 46.38 30.50 3.38
C ASP A 100 47.35 29.89 4.42
N ALA A 101 47.61 28.60 4.18
CA ALA A 101 48.87 27.84 4.23
C ALA A 101 50.04 28.27 5.14
N ASP A 102 50.57 27.32 5.93
CA ASP A 102 51.86 26.69 5.56
C ASP A 102 52.18 25.37 6.30
N PHE A 103 53.26 24.72 5.85
CA PHE A 103 54.20 23.77 6.52
C PHE A 103 54.42 22.38 5.88
N ALA A 104 55.51 22.28 5.12
CA ALA A 104 56.38 21.09 5.02
C ALA A 104 57.41 21.09 6.19
N ALA A 105 58.37 20.18 6.40
CA ALA A 105 58.97 19.10 5.58
C ALA A 105 59.71 18.09 6.50
N ALA A 106 60.64 17.29 5.93
CA ALA A 106 61.61 16.37 6.54
C ALA A 106 61.04 15.05 7.10
N ASP A 107 61.43 13.84 6.63
CA ASP A 107 62.76 13.20 6.49
C ASP A 107 63.25 12.56 7.82
N ALA A 108 63.94 11.41 7.86
CA ALA A 108 64.81 10.78 6.86
C ALA A 108 65.00 9.25 7.02
N ALA A 109 65.82 8.68 6.12
CA ALA A 109 66.51 7.37 6.17
C ALA A 109 65.70 6.08 5.92
N ASP A 110 66.18 5.03 5.23
CA ASP A 110 67.07 4.82 4.05
C ASP A 110 67.72 3.41 4.14
N SER A 111 67.56 2.59 3.10
CA SER A 111 68.60 1.66 2.57
C SER A 111 68.05 0.93 1.32
N GLY A 112 68.88 0.80 0.27
CA GLY A 112 68.51 0.26 -1.05
C GLY A 112 68.65 -1.29 -1.21
N PRO A 113 69.01 -1.84 -2.39
CA PRO A 113 69.53 -1.17 -3.60
C PRO A 113 69.00 -1.63 -5.00
N SER A 114 69.19 -0.74 -5.99
CA SER A 114 69.47 -0.95 -7.43
C SER A 114 68.82 -2.07 -8.28
N LEU A 115 68.28 -1.66 -9.45
CA LEU A 115 68.57 -2.28 -10.76
C LEU A 115 68.55 -1.21 -11.87
N ASP A 116 69.36 -1.38 -12.92
CA ASP A 116 69.68 -0.38 -13.96
C ASP A 116 69.05 -0.76 -15.34
N PRO A 117 69.01 0.10 -16.40
CA PRO A 117 67.79 0.22 -17.20
C PRO A 117 68.00 -0.06 -18.71
N ALA A 118 67.43 -1.15 -19.22
CA ALA A 118 67.69 -1.60 -20.60
C ALA A 118 66.46 -2.01 -21.45
N THR A 119 65.21 -1.65 -21.06
CA THR A 119 64.02 -2.07 -21.85
C THR A 119 62.85 -1.05 -21.90
N ALA A 120 63.08 0.21 -22.28
CA ALA A 120 61.99 1.12 -22.72
C ALA A 120 62.47 2.41 -23.44
N GLN A 121 62.65 2.39 -24.77
CA GLN A 121 62.50 3.62 -25.60
C GLN A 121 62.42 3.36 -27.12
N ALA A 122 61.19 3.36 -27.65
CA ALA A 122 60.79 3.57 -29.04
C ALA A 122 59.24 3.61 -29.06
N LEU A 123 58.52 4.47 -29.78
CA LEU A 123 58.91 5.57 -30.67
C LEU A 123 57.87 6.72 -30.55
N ASP A 124 58.27 7.94 -30.91
CA ASP A 124 57.41 9.14 -30.96
C ASP A 124 56.54 9.17 -32.24
N ILE A 125 55.45 9.98 -32.21
CA ILE A 125 54.75 10.68 -33.31
C ILE A 125 53.35 11.12 -32.80
N GLY A 126 52.94 12.37 -33.07
CA GLY A 126 51.51 12.63 -33.30
C GLY A 126 50.79 13.77 -32.54
N GLN A 127 51.46 14.79 -31.99
CA GLN A 127 50.74 16.02 -31.60
C GLN A 127 50.22 16.77 -32.83
N ASN A 128 48.98 16.51 -33.25
CA ASN A 128 48.30 17.28 -34.28
C ASN A 128 47.21 18.16 -33.65
N ARG A 129 47.59 19.38 -33.24
CA ARG A 129 46.66 20.36 -32.66
C ARG A 129 45.89 21.08 -33.77
N SER A 130 44.70 20.59 -34.09
CA SER A 130 43.67 21.42 -34.73
C SER A 130 43.36 22.65 -33.85
N PRO A 131 43.06 23.83 -34.42
CA PRO A 131 42.64 24.98 -33.62
C PRO A 131 41.33 24.67 -32.88
N PRO A 132 41.08 25.28 -31.71
CA PRO A 132 39.77 25.18 -31.07
C PRO A 132 38.70 25.73 -32.02
N PRO A 133 37.54 25.07 -32.17
CA PRO A 133 36.43 25.66 -32.90
C PRO A 133 36.07 27.00 -32.25
N ALA A 134 35.81 28.03 -33.06
CA ALA A 134 35.46 29.35 -32.57
C ALA A 134 34.29 29.27 -31.59
N HIS A 135 34.29 30.11 -30.55
CA HIS A 135 33.24 30.15 -29.55
C HIS A 135 31.87 30.43 -30.18
N LEU A 136 31.14 29.37 -30.52
CA LEU A 136 29.69 29.41 -30.54
C LEU A 136 29.24 29.87 -29.14
N PRO A 137 28.35 30.88 -29.03
CA PRO A 137 27.88 31.33 -27.74
C PRO A 137 27.14 30.16 -27.09
N VAL A 138 27.73 29.59 -26.04
CA VAL A 138 27.07 28.58 -25.21
C VAL A 138 25.76 29.22 -24.73
N PRO A 139 24.58 28.70 -25.13
CA PRO A 139 23.33 29.27 -24.66
C PRO A 139 23.36 29.20 -23.13
N PRO A 140 22.99 30.28 -22.42
CA PRO A 140 23.09 30.30 -20.98
C PRO A 140 22.32 29.12 -20.42
N ARG A 141 23.00 28.22 -19.69
CA ARG A 141 22.36 27.09 -19.01
C ARG A 141 21.10 27.62 -18.33
N PRO A 142 19.91 27.02 -18.55
CA PRO A 142 18.70 27.51 -17.92
C PRO A 142 18.95 27.54 -16.41
N ARG A 143 18.86 28.74 -15.83
CA ARG A 143 18.89 28.88 -14.37
C ARG A 143 17.63 28.20 -13.86
N LEU A 144 17.78 26.96 -13.40
CA LEU A 144 16.86 26.38 -12.42
C LEU A 144 16.85 27.34 -11.22
N LEU A 145 15.79 28.15 -11.17
CA LEU A 145 15.51 29.05 -10.06
C LEU A 145 15.18 28.14 -8.87
N ARG A 146 15.98 28.27 -7.81
CA ARG A 146 16.04 27.31 -6.68
C ARG A 146 14.65 27.03 -6.10
N GLU A 147 14.35 25.76 -5.86
CA GLU A 147 13.10 25.33 -5.24
C GLU A 147 13.02 25.84 -3.79
N ARG A 148 12.24 26.89 -3.52
CA ARG A 148 11.89 27.37 -2.15
C ARG A 148 10.50 28.00 -2.02
N ASP A 149 9.59 27.75 -2.95
CA ASP A 149 8.22 28.28 -2.88
C ASP A 149 7.21 27.18 -3.27
N PRO A 150 6.44 26.62 -2.31
CA PRO A 150 5.43 25.60 -2.60
C PRO A 150 4.38 26.06 -3.61
N SER A 151 4.08 27.35 -3.67
CA SER A 151 3.06 27.93 -4.56
C SER A 151 3.45 27.88 -6.06
N PHE A 152 4.67 27.47 -6.36
CA PHE A 152 5.14 27.21 -7.72
C PHE A 152 4.83 25.78 -8.20
N GLN A 153 4.63 24.82 -7.28
CA GLN A 153 4.28 23.45 -7.65
C GLN A 153 2.86 23.40 -8.23
N ASP A 154 1.91 24.12 -7.61
CA ASP A 154 0.56 24.37 -8.15
C ASP A 154 0.61 24.87 -9.61
N LEU A 155 1.60 25.72 -9.93
CA LEU A 155 1.74 26.35 -11.25
C LEU A 155 2.35 25.41 -12.29
N LEU A 156 3.25 24.51 -11.90
CA LEU A 156 3.77 23.45 -12.76
C LEU A 156 2.69 22.42 -13.13
N ASP A 157 1.76 22.18 -12.20
CA ASP A 157 0.55 21.37 -12.40
C ASP A 157 -0.39 21.92 -13.49
N PHE A 158 -0.27 23.22 -13.81
CA PHE A 158 -0.98 23.89 -14.89
C PHE A 158 -0.09 24.27 -16.10
N VAL A 159 1.24 24.27 -16.00
CA VAL A 159 2.16 24.68 -17.09
C VAL A 159 3.35 23.73 -17.14
N THR A 160 3.31 22.78 -18.07
CA THR A 160 4.39 21.81 -18.28
C THR A 160 5.31 22.25 -19.43
N PRO A 161 6.59 22.58 -19.19
CA PRO A 161 7.54 22.91 -20.24
C PRO A 161 8.03 21.64 -20.96
N ILE A 162 8.34 21.77 -22.25
CA ILE A 162 8.89 20.68 -23.08
C ILE A 162 10.39 20.91 -23.33
N ASP A 163 11.21 19.89 -23.09
CA ASP A 163 12.65 19.93 -23.38
C ASP A 163 12.93 19.98 -24.89
N ALA A 164 13.97 20.74 -25.28
CA ALA A 164 14.09 21.27 -26.63
C ALA A 164 14.77 20.34 -27.64
N LEU A 165 14.21 20.24 -28.85
CA LEU A 165 14.97 20.13 -30.10
C LEU A 165 14.15 20.61 -31.32
N ASP A 166 14.86 20.92 -32.41
CA ASP A 166 14.44 21.55 -33.69
C ASP A 166 13.24 22.53 -33.69
N MET A 167 13.34 23.56 -32.84
CA MET A 167 12.38 24.65 -32.65
C MET A 167 11.88 25.38 -33.90
N ALA A 168 12.55 25.28 -35.06
CA ALA A 168 12.15 26.01 -36.27
C ALA A 168 11.07 25.27 -37.07
N THR A 169 11.26 23.96 -37.26
CA THR A 169 10.48 23.13 -38.17
C THR A 169 9.11 22.79 -37.57
N ASP A 170 9.09 22.36 -36.30
CA ASP A 170 7.86 22.10 -35.54
C ASP A 170 7.03 23.38 -35.32
N ALA A 171 7.67 24.54 -35.14
CA ALA A 171 6.95 25.78 -34.86
C ALA A 171 6.26 26.33 -36.12
N ALA A 172 6.87 26.15 -37.29
CA ALA A 172 6.22 26.42 -38.57
C ALA A 172 5.05 25.44 -38.80
N ALA A 173 5.21 24.17 -38.43
CA ALA A 173 4.14 23.16 -38.53
C ALA A 173 2.94 23.50 -37.62
N LEU A 174 3.17 23.81 -36.33
CA LEU A 174 2.09 24.18 -35.41
C LEU A 174 1.42 25.51 -35.82
N ALA A 175 2.20 26.50 -36.26
CA ALA A 175 1.67 27.76 -36.77
C ALA A 175 0.95 27.65 -38.13
N SER A 176 1.14 26.54 -38.88
CA SER A 176 0.36 26.22 -40.08
C SER A 176 -1.01 25.62 -39.78
N GLY A 177 -1.27 25.25 -38.53
CA GLY A 177 -2.59 24.78 -38.06
C GLY A 177 -3.03 23.41 -38.58
N ARG A 178 -2.09 22.60 -39.09
CA ARG A 178 -2.38 21.24 -39.53
C ARG A 178 -2.59 20.33 -38.30
N PRO A 179 -3.64 19.50 -38.24
CA PRO A 179 -3.94 18.69 -37.06
C PRO A 179 -2.85 17.67 -36.67
N ASP A 180 -1.99 17.23 -37.59
CA ASP A 180 -0.85 16.36 -37.28
C ASP A 180 0.18 17.07 -36.38
N ALA A 181 0.42 18.36 -36.60
CA ALA A 181 1.31 19.15 -35.75
C ALA A 181 0.75 19.34 -34.34
N ILE A 182 -0.57 19.51 -34.21
CA ILE A 182 -1.25 19.57 -32.90
C ILE A 182 -1.21 18.19 -32.23
N ALA A 183 -1.48 17.10 -32.97
CA ALA A 183 -1.40 15.72 -32.49
C ALA A 183 0.01 15.33 -32.01
N ALA A 184 1.06 15.86 -32.66
CA ALA A 184 2.46 15.69 -32.25
C ALA A 184 2.84 16.46 -30.98
N VAL A 185 2.13 17.56 -30.65
CA VAL A 185 2.24 18.24 -29.35
C VAL A 185 1.45 17.50 -28.27
N LEU A 186 0.24 17.04 -28.59
CA LEU A 186 -0.56 16.20 -27.68
C LEU A 186 0.20 14.91 -27.30
N ALA A 187 0.91 14.28 -28.24
CA ALA A 187 1.77 13.12 -27.96
C ALA A 187 2.88 13.36 -26.92
N ARG A 188 3.23 14.63 -26.62
CA ARG A 188 4.23 15.02 -25.61
C ARG A 188 3.59 15.33 -24.25
N ASN A 189 2.27 15.42 -24.17
CA ASN A 189 1.52 15.55 -22.92
C ASN A 189 1.26 14.16 -22.31
N PRO A 190 1.59 13.90 -21.02
CA PRO A 190 1.47 12.57 -20.41
C PRO A 190 0.09 11.91 -20.50
N PHE A 191 -1.00 12.69 -20.53
CA PHE A 191 -2.38 12.19 -20.58
C PHE A 191 -2.84 11.79 -21.99
N PHE A 192 -2.21 12.34 -23.03
CA PHE A 192 -2.54 12.06 -24.43
C PHE A 192 -1.46 11.22 -25.14
N ALA A 193 -0.27 11.06 -24.54
CA ALA A 193 0.83 10.23 -25.05
C ALA A 193 0.47 8.74 -25.20
N THR A 194 -0.49 8.25 -24.41
CA THR A 194 -0.97 6.86 -24.43
C THR A 194 -2.02 6.58 -25.52
N LEU A 195 -2.58 7.63 -26.14
CA LEU A 195 -3.52 7.49 -27.25
C LEU A 195 -2.79 7.07 -28.53
N ASP A 196 -3.46 6.30 -29.38
CA ASP A 196 -3.01 6.08 -30.76
C ASP A 196 -3.06 7.38 -31.60
N GLU A 197 -2.53 7.30 -32.82
CA GLU A 197 -2.35 8.46 -33.68
C GLU A 197 -3.68 8.98 -34.26
N ASP A 198 -4.64 8.10 -34.57
CA ASP A 198 -5.95 8.48 -35.10
C ASP A 198 -6.84 9.16 -34.04
N LEU A 199 -6.77 8.69 -32.79
CA LEU A 199 -7.44 9.32 -31.64
C LEU A 199 -6.79 10.67 -31.28
N ARG A 200 -5.45 10.78 -31.33
CA ARG A 200 -4.76 12.09 -31.19
C ARG A 200 -5.10 13.04 -32.31
N LEU A 201 -5.21 12.56 -33.55
CA LEU A 201 -5.55 13.38 -34.72
C LEU A 201 -7.01 13.87 -34.64
N ALA A 202 -7.93 13.02 -34.18
CA ALA A 202 -9.33 13.41 -33.94
C ALA A 202 -9.48 14.43 -32.80
N LEU A 203 -8.70 14.29 -31.73
CA LEU A 203 -8.64 15.29 -30.64
C LEU A 203 -8.02 16.61 -31.12
N ALA A 204 -6.95 16.55 -31.91
CA ALA A 204 -6.31 17.71 -32.52
C ALA A 204 -7.26 18.51 -33.43
N GLN A 205 -8.17 17.83 -34.14
CA GLN A 205 -9.19 18.48 -34.98
C GLN A 205 -10.26 19.26 -34.19
N ALA A 206 -10.37 19.06 -32.87
CA ALA A 206 -11.32 19.78 -32.02
C ALA A 206 -10.79 21.12 -31.49
N PHE A 207 -9.51 21.45 -31.71
CA PHE A 207 -8.91 22.72 -31.28
C PHE A 207 -9.20 23.87 -32.25
N GLU A 208 -9.47 25.05 -31.70
CA GLU A 208 -9.77 26.27 -32.45
C GLU A 208 -8.64 27.31 -32.34
N PRO A 209 -8.22 27.94 -33.44
CA PRO A 209 -7.18 28.96 -33.42
C PRO A 209 -7.75 30.30 -32.96
N VAL A 210 -7.29 30.82 -31.81
CA VAL A 210 -7.72 32.13 -31.27
C VAL A 210 -6.52 33.06 -31.06
N LYS A 211 -6.73 34.32 -31.42
CA LYS A 211 -5.70 35.36 -31.43
C LYS A 211 -6.02 36.46 -30.41
N HIS A 212 -5.20 36.53 -29.36
CA HIS A 212 -5.32 37.55 -28.31
C HIS A 212 -4.33 38.70 -28.55
N HIS A 213 -4.60 39.87 -27.98
CA HIS A 213 -3.82 41.10 -28.16
C HIS A 213 -3.11 41.50 -26.87
N ALA A 214 -2.03 42.28 -26.97
CA ALA A 214 -1.31 42.78 -25.80
C ALA A 214 -2.26 43.49 -24.83
N GLY A 215 -2.30 43.01 -23.58
CA GLY A 215 -3.16 43.55 -22.52
C GLY A 215 -4.56 42.95 -22.39
N THR A 216 -5.00 42.03 -23.25
CA THR A 216 -6.23 41.25 -22.99
C THR A 216 -5.91 40.06 -22.09
N GLU A 217 -6.59 39.88 -20.97
CA GLU A 217 -6.48 38.63 -20.20
C GLU A 217 -7.11 37.48 -21.00
N VAL A 218 -6.45 36.32 -21.02
CA VAL A 218 -6.88 35.08 -21.70
C VAL A 218 -7.58 34.15 -20.71
N VAL A 219 -7.08 34.15 -19.47
CA VAL A 219 -7.64 33.52 -18.27
C VAL A 219 -7.43 34.52 -17.15
N VAL A 220 -8.40 34.66 -16.25
CA VAL A 220 -8.34 35.57 -15.10
C VAL A 220 -8.17 34.79 -13.80
N GLU A 221 -7.32 35.26 -12.90
CA GLU A 221 -7.16 34.71 -11.55
C GLU A 221 -8.49 34.72 -10.78
N GLY A 222 -8.90 33.57 -10.25
CA GLY A 222 -10.16 33.40 -9.51
C GLY A 222 -11.40 33.08 -10.36
N GLU A 223 -11.37 33.20 -11.69
CA GLU A 223 -12.43 32.67 -12.57
C GLU A 223 -12.34 31.15 -12.72
N VAL A 224 -13.41 30.48 -13.17
CA VAL A 224 -13.44 29.03 -13.42
C VAL A 224 -13.28 28.80 -14.94
N PRO A 225 -12.07 28.60 -15.46
CA PRO A 225 -11.88 28.32 -16.88
C PRO A 225 -12.46 26.94 -17.27
N ASP A 226 -12.96 26.86 -18.49
CA ASP A 226 -13.52 25.66 -19.12
C ASP A 226 -12.73 25.22 -20.36
N MET A 227 -11.58 25.83 -20.61
CA MET A 227 -10.75 25.62 -21.80
C MET A 227 -9.36 25.07 -21.47
N PHE A 228 -8.86 24.21 -22.37
CA PHE A 228 -7.47 23.79 -22.46
C PHE A 228 -6.78 24.58 -23.59
N LEU A 229 -5.59 25.11 -23.32
CA LEU A 229 -4.83 26.01 -24.19
C LEU A 229 -3.49 25.41 -24.59
N ILE A 230 -3.09 25.62 -25.84
CA ILE A 230 -1.73 25.37 -26.35
C ILE A 230 -1.20 26.66 -26.99
N VAL A 231 -0.01 27.12 -26.59
CA VAL A 231 0.58 28.34 -27.17
C VAL A 231 1.22 28.02 -28.52
N VAL A 232 0.81 28.74 -29.56
CA VAL A 232 1.28 28.52 -30.94
C VAL A 232 2.35 29.54 -31.33
N ARG A 233 2.13 30.83 -31.01
CA ARG A 233 3.04 31.91 -31.39
C ARG A 233 2.94 33.09 -30.45
N GLY A 234 4.08 33.56 -29.95
CA GLY A 234 4.19 34.64 -28.96
C GLY A 234 4.40 34.10 -27.55
N GLU A 235 4.30 34.96 -26.54
CA GLU A 235 4.47 34.59 -25.12
C GLU A 235 3.30 35.11 -24.27
N LEU A 236 2.81 34.29 -23.33
CA LEU A 236 1.90 34.71 -22.26
C LEU A 236 2.69 34.96 -20.98
N LYS A 237 2.46 36.10 -20.31
CA LYS A 237 2.90 36.36 -18.93
C LYS A 237 1.95 35.62 -17.98
N VAL A 238 2.49 34.82 -17.07
CA VAL A 238 1.72 34.20 -15.98
C VAL A 238 1.78 35.11 -14.75
N VAL A 239 0.62 35.45 -14.20
CA VAL A 239 0.44 36.44 -13.12
C VAL A 239 -0.33 35.82 -11.96
N ARG A 240 0.12 35.97 -10.72
CA ARG A 240 -0.59 35.51 -9.50
C ARG A 240 -0.47 36.59 -8.43
N ASN A 241 -1.58 37.02 -7.83
CA ASN A 241 -1.67 38.20 -6.95
C ASN A 241 -1.04 39.47 -7.58
N GLY A 242 -1.24 39.67 -8.89
CA GLY A 242 -0.65 40.78 -9.66
C GLY A 242 0.86 40.66 -9.98
N GLU A 243 1.60 39.81 -9.26
CA GLU A 243 3.02 39.56 -9.50
C GLU A 243 3.26 38.66 -10.71
N LYS A 244 4.37 38.88 -11.43
CA LYS A 244 4.80 37.96 -12.49
C LYS A 244 5.44 36.71 -11.88
N LYS A 245 4.77 35.56 -11.98
CA LYS A 245 5.35 34.27 -11.58
C LYS A 245 6.04 33.52 -12.73
N GLY A 246 5.58 33.68 -13.98
CA GLY A 246 6.09 32.91 -15.12
C GLY A 246 5.94 33.55 -16.50
N VAL A 247 6.33 32.79 -17.53
CA VAL A 247 6.09 33.07 -18.95
C VAL A 247 5.84 31.75 -19.66
N MET A 248 4.71 31.60 -20.35
CA MET A 248 4.50 30.53 -21.32
C MET A 248 5.02 30.94 -22.70
N ARG A 249 5.60 29.99 -23.41
CA ARG A 249 6.21 30.08 -24.74
C ARG A 249 5.48 29.15 -25.71
N PRO A 250 5.76 29.20 -27.03
CA PRO A 250 5.21 28.22 -27.96
C PRO A 250 5.50 26.78 -27.50
N PHE A 251 4.54 25.89 -27.76
CA PHE A 251 4.45 24.50 -27.28
C PHE A 251 4.06 24.30 -25.80
N ASP A 252 4.19 25.31 -24.93
CA ASP A 252 3.64 25.22 -23.57
C ASP A 252 2.11 25.17 -23.64
N PHE A 253 1.51 24.39 -22.72
CA PHE A 253 0.05 24.22 -22.62
C PHE A 253 -0.47 24.53 -21.22
N PHE A 254 -1.74 24.90 -21.11
CA PHE A 254 -2.39 25.27 -19.84
C PHE A 254 -3.83 24.76 -19.73
N GLY A 255 -4.22 24.31 -18.54
CA GLY A 255 -5.63 24.09 -18.21
C GLY A 255 -6.21 22.74 -18.65
N PHE A 256 -5.40 21.70 -18.80
CA PHE A 256 -5.90 20.36 -19.17
C PHE A 256 -6.99 19.87 -18.21
N LYS A 257 -6.79 20.06 -16.89
CA LYS A 257 -7.76 19.69 -15.83
C LYS A 257 -9.12 20.39 -16.01
N ASN A 258 -9.17 21.54 -16.69
CA ASN A 258 -10.40 22.29 -16.97
C ASN A 258 -11.38 21.51 -17.87
N LEU A 259 -10.93 20.49 -18.59
CA LEU A 259 -11.78 19.67 -19.46
C LEU A 259 -12.61 18.61 -18.71
N PHE A 260 -12.32 18.36 -17.42
CA PHE A 260 -12.79 17.16 -16.72
C PHE A 260 -13.67 17.42 -15.48
N GLY A 261 -13.69 18.64 -14.95
CA GLY A 261 -14.44 18.98 -13.75
C GLY A 261 -14.91 20.42 -13.71
N SER A 262 -15.94 20.71 -12.90
CA SER A 262 -16.55 22.02 -12.75
C SER A 262 -16.25 22.64 -11.39
N GLY A 263 -15.65 23.84 -11.37
CA GLY A 263 -15.48 24.64 -10.15
C GLY A 263 -14.04 24.99 -9.78
N ILE A 264 -13.04 24.37 -10.41
CA ILE A 264 -11.62 24.72 -10.22
C ILE A 264 -11.39 26.17 -10.67
N ARG A 265 -11.07 27.06 -9.73
CA ARG A 265 -10.72 28.46 -10.02
C ARG A 265 -9.26 28.55 -10.45
N SER A 266 -8.96 29.39 -11.45
CA SER A 266 -7.59 29.61 -11.91
C SER A 266 -6.75 30.27 -10.82
N ALA A 267 -5.61 29.66 -10.50
CA ALA A 267 -4.62 30.21 -9.57
C ALA A 267 -3.73 31.30 -10.20
N CYS A 268 -4.02 31.75 -11.42
CA CYS A 268 -3.29 32.81 -12.12
C CYS A 268 -4.08 33.45 -13.28
N SER A 269 -3.74 34.70 -13.61
CA SER A 269 -4.10 35.32 -14.90
C SER A 269 -3.05 35.02 -15.97
N LEU A 270 -3.49 34.85 -17.21
CA LEU A 270 -2.64 34.68 -18.40
C LEU A 270 -2.81 35.87 -19.35
N ILE A 271 -1.71 36.59 -19.64
CA ILE A 271 -1.79 37.88 -20.38
C ILE A 271 -0.73 37.92 -21.51
N PRO A 272 -1.08 38.21 -22.78
CA PRO A 272 -0.13 38.34 -23.88
C PRO A 272 0.96 39.38 -23.58
N ARG A 273 2.20 38.92 -23.52
CA ARG A 273 3.34 39.69 -23.00
C ARG A 273 3.73 40.84 -23.94
N HIS A 274 3.82 40.56 -25.23
CA HIS A 274 4.19 41.52 -26.29
C HIS A 274 3.49 41.15 -27.60
N GLY A 275 2.90 42.13 -28.30
CA GLY A 275 2.22 41.91 -29.59
C GLY A 275 0.93 41.10 -29.47
N SER A 276 0.56 40.40 -30.55
CA SER A 276 -0.58 39.46 -30.54
C SER A 276 -0.10 38.02 -30.40
N VAL A 277 -0.71 37.24 -29.51
CA VAL A 277 -0.43 35.82 -29.30
C VAL A 277 -1.47 34.98 -30.06
N LEU A 278 -1.02 33.89 -30.69
CA LEU A 278 -1.89 32.85 -31.27
C LEU A 278 -1.88 31.64 -30.35
N LEU A 279 -3.07 31.15 -30.02
CA LEU A 279 -3.33 29.96 -29.19
C LEU A 279 -4.19 28.97 -29.96
N TYR A 280 -4.08 27.69 -29.63
CA TYR A 280 -5.12 26.70 -29.88
C TYR A 280 -5.89 26.48 -28.58
N GLN A 281 -7.22 26.61 -28.63
CA GLN A 281 -8.11 26.35 -27.50
C GLN A 281 -8.99 25.13 -27.77
N LEU A 282 -9.25 24.31 -26.74
CA LEU A 282 -10.26 23.27 -26.73
C LEU A 282 -11.19 23.52 -25.54
N HIS A 283 -12.48 23.72 -25.82
CA HIS A 283 -13.50 23.96 -24.80
C HIS A 283 -14.06 22.65 -24.26
N ARG A 284 -14.40 22.63 -22.96
CA ARG A 284 -15.01 21.48 -22.27
C ARG A 284 -16.21 20.93 -23.03
N GLU A 285 -17.13 21.78 -23.48
CA GLU A 285 -18.31 21.37 -24.26
C GLU A 285 -17.92 20.57 -25.52
N LYS A 286 -16.95 21.05 -26.30
CA LYS A 286 -16.49 20.39 -27.54
C LYS A 286 -15.75 19.09 -27.23
N PHE A 287 -14.97 19.06 -26.16
CA PHE A 287 -14.30 17.85 -25.69
C PHE A 287 -15.30 16.79 -25.21
N THR A 288 -16.30 17.16 -24.41
CA THR A 288 -17.39 16.28 -23.98
C THR A 288 -18.19 15.74 -25.17
N ALA A 289 -18.51 16.57 -26.16
CA ALA A 289 -19.16 16.13 -27.40
C ALA A 289 -18.29 15.16 -28.23
N LEU A 290 -16.96 15.34 -28.23
CA LEU A 290 -16.02 14.42 -28.88
C LEU A 290 -15.96 13.06 -28.14
N LEU A 291 -15.95 13.05 -26.80
CA LEU A 291 -16.02 11.83 -25.99
C LEU A 291 -17.32 11.06 -26.22
N GLN A 292 -18.46 11.76 -26.27
CA GLN A 292 -19.78 11.16 -26.54
C GLN A 292 -19.89 10.58 -27.95
N SER A 293 -19.29 11.23 -28.95
CA SER A 293 -19.32 10.78 -30.34
C SER A 293 -18.24 9.75 -30.71
N ARG A 294 -17.19 9.60 -29.89
CA ARG A 294 -16.13 8.58 -30.04
C ARG A 294 -15.95 7.75 -28.76
N PRO A 295 -16.72 6.66 -28.59
CA PRO A 295 -16.56 5.74 -27.45
C PRO A 295 -15.13 5.20 -27.29
N GLU A 296 -14.41 4.99 -28.40
CA GLU A 296 -13.01 4.54 -28.39
C GLU A 296 -12.06 5.57 -27.77
N LEU A 297 -12.28 6.87 -28.00
CA LEU A 297 -11.53 7.94 -27.33
C LEU A 297 -11.81 7.93 -25.82
N THR A 298 -13.07 7.75 -25.43
CA THR A 298 -13.48 7.66 -24.02
C THR A 298 -12.87 6.44 -23.32
N MET A 299 -12.80 5.28 -23.99
CA MET A 299 -12.17 4.07 -23.46
C MET A 299 -10.65 4.19 -23.37
N ALA A 300 -9.99 4.81 -24.37
CA ALA A 300 -8.55 5.02 -24.36
C ALA A 300 -8.11 6.08 -23.32
N LEU A 301 -8.93 7.10 -23.08
CA LEU A 301 -8.74 8.07 -22.00
C LEU A 301 -9.20 7.57 -20.63
N LEU A 302 -9.90 6.44 -20.52
CA LEU A 302 -10.47 5.94 -19.26
C LEU A 302 -9.43 5.79 -18.13
N PRO A 303 -8.18 5.34 -18.36
CA PRO A 303 -7.16 5.29 -17.32
C PRO A 303 -6.70 6.69 -16.86
N ALA A 304 -6.56 7.64 -17.80
CA ALA A 304 -6.22 9.02 -17.50
C ALA A 304 -7.35 9.71 -16.71
N LEU A 305 -8.59 9.53 -17.16
CA LEU A 305 -9.81 9.94 -16.46
C LEU A 305 -9.85 9.37 -15.04
N ALA A 306 -9.71 8.05 -14.87
CA ALA A 306 -9.74 7.40 -13.57
C ALA A 306 -8.64 7.88 -12.60
N SER A 307 -7.52 8.39 -13.11
CA SER A 307 -6.47 9.01 -12.29
C SER A 307 -6.76 10.42 -11.80
N HIS A 308 -7.78 11.09 -12.37
CA HIS A 308 -8.08 12.51 -12.16
C HIS A 308 -9.55 12.82 -11.85
N VAL A 309 -10.46 11.84 -11.92
CA VAL A 309 -11.84 11.95 -11.39
C VAL A 309 -11.81 11.70 -9.87
N SER A 310 -11.21 12.65 -9.17
CA SER A 310 -11.56 13.03 -7.81
C SER A 310 -12.16 14.43 -7.87
N ASP A 311 -13.30 14.62 -7.20
CA ASP A 311 -13.98 15.92 -7.05
C ASP A 311 -14.61 16.52 -8.34
N SER A 312 -15.45 15.75 -9.03
CA SER A 312 -16.76 16.26 -9.51
C SER A 312 -17.75 15.12 -9.76
N THR A 313 -18.97 15.22 -9.23
CA THR A 313 -20.11 14.36 -9.62
C THR A 313 -20.72 14.84 -10.94
N LEU A 314 -21.23 13.90 -11.74
CA LEU A 314 -21.93 14.18 -12.99
C LEU A 314 -23.37 14.68 -12.72
N ASP A 315 -23.52 15.99 -12.55
CA ASP A 315 -24.85 16.62 -12.54
C ASP A 315 -25.40 16.75 -13.97
N LEU A 316 -26.51 16.05 -14.24
CA LEU A 316 -27.42 16.35 -15.35
C LEU A 316 -28.63 17.14 -14.82
N PRO A 317 -29.17 18.09 -15.60
CA PRO A 317 -29.88 19.23 -15.02
C PRO A 317 -31.29 18.91 -14.51
N ALA A 318 -31.54 19.27 -13.25
CA ALA A 318 -32.88 19.51 -12.70
C ALA A 318 -33.21 21.02 -12.73
N SER A 319 -34.49 21.37 -12.90
CA SER A 319 -34.93 22.74 -13.20
C SER A 319 -35.05 23.66 -11.98
N ASN A 320 -34.80 24.96 -12.21
CA ASN A 320 -35.10 26.12 -11.34
C ASN A 320 -36.26 25.95 -10.34
N HIS A 321 -36.12 26.50 -9.12
CA HIS A 321 -37.08 27.49 -8.59
C HIS A 321 -36.57 28.31 -7.37
N ALA A 322 -36.70 29.64 -7.47
CA ALA A 322 -37.03 30.64 -6.43
C ALA A 322 -36.30 30.69 -5.05
N ALA A 323 -35.23 31.48 -5.00
CA ALA A 323 -34.95 32.64 -4.11
C ALA A 323 -35.62 32.85 -2.72
N GLY A 324 -34.77 33.20 -1.72
CA GLY A 324 -35.06 34.07 -0.55
C GLY A 324 -34.80 33.43 0.83
N SER A 325 -34.45 34.13 1.93
CA SER A 325 -33.78 35.43 2.16
C SER A 325 -33.61 35.72 3.68
N LYS A 326 -32.47 36.33 4.08
CA LYS A 326 -32.21 37.12 5.34
C LYS A 326 -32.09 36.44 6.74
N GLU A 327 -30.89 36.64 7.32
CA GLU A 327 -30.56 37.29 8.62
C GLU A 327 -30.87 36.68 10.03
N GLY A 328 -29.80 36.62 10.85
CA GLY A 328 -29.79 36.66 12.34
C GLY A 328 -29.70 35.30 13.07
N SER A 329 -29.25 35.19 14.34
CA SER A 329 -28.25 35.97 15.13
C SER A 329 -28.03 35.33 16.53
N THR A 330 -26.84 35.51 17.12
CA THR A 330 -26.47 35.38 18.57
C THR A 330 -26.65 34.03 19.31
N ASP A 331 -25.51 33.51 19.77
CA ASP A 331 -25.15 33.06 21.14
C ASP A 331 -26.04 32.07 21.93
N GLY A 332 -25.41 30.98 22.41
CA GLY A 332 -25.96 30.07 23.43
C GLY A 332 -24.97 28.96 23.80
N ASP A 333 -24.42 29.01 25.01
CA ASP A 333 -23.55 27.98 25.59
C ASP A 333 -24.40 26.91 26.30
N SER A 334 -24.05 25.61 26.19
CA SER A 334 -24.86 24.52 26.74
C SER A 334 -24.12 23.19 26.91
N ASP A 335 -24.34 22.54 28.05
CA ASP A 335 -23.92 21.17 28.38
C ASP A 335 -24.47 20.11 27.39
N PRO A 336 -23.85 18.90 27.31
CA PRO A 336 -24.23 17.89 26.32
C PRO A 336 -25.62 17.29 26.57
N GLU A 337 -26.57 17.61 25.69
CA GLU A 337 -27.91 17.02 25.65
C GLU A 337 -27.89 15.51 25.32
N PRO A 338 -28.86 14.72 25.84
CA PRO A 338 -29.01 13.32 25.46
C PRO A 338 -29.45 13.17 24.00
N VAL A 339 -28.90 12.17 23.29
CA VAL A 339 -29.13 11.97 21.85
C VAL A 339 -30.58 11.55 21.58
N GLU A 340 -31.40 12.45 21.05
CA GLU A 340 -32.77 12.14 20.63
C GLU A 340 -32.79 11.13 19.47
N ALA A 341 -33.58 10.06 19.63
CA ALA A 341 -33.67 8.99 18.67
C ALA A 341 -34.53 9.36 17.43
N GLY A 342 -33.88 9.80 16.35
CA GLY A 342 -34.56 9.91 15.06
C GLY A 342 -33.74 10.44 13.88
N MET A 343 -32.89 11.44 14.11
CA MET A 343 -32.19 12.16 13.04
C MET A 343 -30.71 12.33 13.37
N LEU A 344 -29.84 12.12 12.37
CA LEU A 344 -28.40 12.39 12.52
C LEU A 344 -28.17 13.90 12.67
N PRO A 345 -27.18 14.35 13.45
CA PRO A 345 -26.83 15.76 13.53
C PRO A 345 -26.42 16.28 12.15
N ALA A 346 -26.96 17.43 11.73
CA ALA A 346 -26.65 18.03 10.43
C ALA A 346 -25.22 18.61 10.38
N ASP A 347 -24.66 18.98 11.53
CA ASP A 347 -23.29 19.47 11.69
C ASP A 347 -22.31 18.28 11.86
N PRO A 348 -21.30 18.13 10.98
CA PRO A 348 -20.25 17.11 11.15
C PRO A 348 -19.54 17.18 12.50
N ALA A 349 -19.35 18.37 13.09
CA ALA A 349 -18.66 18.54 14.37
C ALA A 349 -19.42 17.90 15.55
N ARG A 350 -20.70 17.57 15.37
CA ARG A 350 -21.54 16.84 16.35
C ARG A 350 -21.75 15.38 15.97
N PHE A 351 -21.31 14.94 14.79
CA PHE A 351 -21.36 13.54 14.37
C PHE A 351 -20.12 12.80 14.88
N LYS A 352 -20.30 12.08 15.99
CA LYS A 352 -19.25 11.36 16.72
C LYS A 352 -18.97 9.95 16.16
N ILE A 353 -17.70 9.65 15.91
CA ILE A 353 -17.17 8.36 15.47
C ILE A 353 -16.28 7.79 16.57
N LYS A 354 -16.42 6.50 16.89
CA LYS A 354 -15.49 5.79 17.80
C LYS A 354 -14.64 4.79 17.03
N LEU A 355 -13.33 4.89 17.11
CA LEU A 355 -12.36 4.09 16.35
C LEU A 355 -11.64 3.12 17.29
N PHE A 356 -11.92 1.81 17.15
CA PHE A 356 -11.35 0.74 17.97
C PHE A 356 -10.05 0.20 17.37
N ASP A 357 -9.22 -0.47 18.18
CA ASP A 357 -7.85 -0.88 17.84
C ASP A 357 -6.97 0.30 17.32
N ALA A 358 -7.12 1.47 17.94
CA ALA A 358 -6.53 2.72 17.48
C ALA A 358 -5.01 2.80 17.72
N LYS A 359 -4.22 2.19 16.83
CA LYS A 359 -2.75 2.24 16.92
C LYS A 359 -2.21 3.64 16.55
N PRO A 360 -1.18 4.18 17.25
CA PRO A 360 -0.67 5.55 17.03
C PRO A 360 -0.21 5.88 15.60
N TYR A 361 0.21 4.87 14.82
CA TYR A 361 0.60 5.07 13.41
C TYR A 361 -0.60 5.34 12.48
N GLN A 362 -1.83 5.07 12.92
CA GLN A 362 -3.07 5.33 12.17
C GLN A 362 -3.68 6.70 12.51
N VAL A 363 -3.67 7.07 13.81
CA VAL A 363 -4.30 8.29 14.37
C VAL A 363 -3.99 9.53 13.53
N LYS A 364 -2.71 9.81 13.30
CA LYS A 364 -2.24 10.96 12.51
C LYS A 364 -2.92 11.05 11.12
N PHE A 365 -3.12 9.94 10.43
CA PHE A 365 -3.70 9.96 9.08
C PHE A 365 -5.23 10.16 9.12
N PHE A 366 -5.90 9.68 10.17
CA PHE A 366 -7.29 10.03 10.42
C PHE A 366 -7.42 11.52 10.79
N GLU A 367 -6.52 12.09 11.59
CA GLU A 367 -6.48 13.54 11.85
C GLU A 367 -6.22 14.36 10.57
N GLU A 368 -5.19 14.00 9.78
CA GLU A 368 -4.86 14.66 8.49
C GLU A 368 -6.07 14.66 7.54
N GLN A 369 -6.79 13.53 7.41
CA GLN A 369 -7.93 13.43 6.49
C GLN A 369 -9.23 13.99 7.07
N ASN A 370 -9.45 13.92 8.38
CA ASN A 370 -10.67 14.45 9.02
C ASN A 370 -10.76 15.98 8.97
N ALA A 371 -9.66 16.69 8.74
CA ALA A 371 -9.66 18.15 8.54
C ALA A 371 -10.59 18.63 7.40
N GLN A 372 -10.94 17.78 6.43
CA GLN A 372 -11.90 18.09 5.36
C GLN A 372 -13.36 17.68 5.66
N PHE A 373 -13.58 16.89 6.72
CA PHE A 373 -14.91 16.36 7.10
C PHE A 373 -15.45 16.99 8.39
N GLY A 374 -14.59 17.23 9.39
CA GLY A 374 -14.93 17.88 10.64
C GLY A 374 -15.56 16.96 11.71
N TYR A 375 -15.44 15.64 11.61
CA TYR A 375 -16.06 14.71 12.58
C TYR A 375 -15.39 14.72 13.96
N GLU A 376 -16.15 14.48 15.03
CA GLU A 376 -15.56 14.15 16.33
C GLU A 376 -15.09 12.68 16.29
N ILE A 377 -13.78 12.44 16.41
CA ILE A 377 -13.20 11.07 16.41
C ILE A 377 -12.60 10.78 17.79
N GLU A 378 -13.17 9.80 18.48
CA GLU A 378 -12.65 9.25 19.73
C GLU A 378 -11.88 7.96 19.43
N TYR A 379 -10.60 7.93 19.80
CA TYR A 379 -9.66 6.83 19.53
C TYR A 379 -9.57 5.90 20.74
N ILE A 380 -9.86 4.61 20.53
CA ILE A 380 -9.91 3.57 21.56
C ILE A 380 -8.84 2.52 21.24
N GLU A 381 -7.88 2.32 22.14
CA GLU A 381 -6.75 1.39 21.94
C GLU A 381 -7.18 -0.09 21.95
N SER A 382 -8.30 -0.42 22.61
CA SER A 382 -8.85 -1.78 22.69
C SER A 382 -9.56 -2.20 21.40
N LYS A 383 -9.49 -3.50 21.07
CA LYS A 383 -10.31 -4.16 20.04
C LYS A 383 -11.80 -4.14 20.44
N LEU A 384 -12.71 -4.19 19.47
CA LEU A 384 -14.15 -4.38 19.71
C LEU A 384 -14.45 -5.87 19.99
N SER A 385 -15.11 -6.12 21.12
CA SER A 385 -15.59 -7.42 21.58
C SER A 385 -16.88 -7.28 22.40
N PRO A 386 -17.59 -8.37 22.75
CA PRO A 386 -18.75 -8.31 23.65
C PRO A 386 -18.45 -7.66 25.01
N GLU A 387 -17.20 -7.72 25.49
CA GLU A 387 -16.77 -7.08 26.72
C GLU A 387 -16.53 -5.57 26.55
N THR A 388 -16.10 -5.11 25.37
CA THR A 388 -15.75 -3.69 25.11
C THR A 388 -16.82 -2.89 24.37
N VAL A 389 -17.90 -3.52 23.88
CA VAL A 389 -18.98 -2.85 23.14
C VAL A 389 -19.67 -1.71 23.92
N HIS A 390 -19.64 -1.75 25.25
CA HIS A 390 -20.11 -0.64 26.10
C HIS A 390 -19.34 0.68 25.85
N LEU A 391 -18.10 0.61 25.38
CA LEU A 391 -17.32 1.81 24.99
C LEU A 391 -17.91 2.50 23.75
N CYS A 392 -18.82 1.87 23.00
CA CYS A 392 -19.48 2.47 21.85
C CYS A 392 -20.50 3.57 22.23
N GLU A 393 -20.91 3.69 23.51
CA GLU A 393 -21.92 4.66 23.97
C GLU A 393 -21.64 6.10 23.51
N GLY A 394 -22.68 6.77 22.99
CA GLY A 394 -22.63 8.13 22.46
C GLY A 394 -22.06 8.27 21.04
N ALA A 395 -21.68 7.17 20.38
CA ALA A 395 -21.26 7.19 18.97
C ALA A 395 -22.46 7.28 18.00
N HIS A 396 -22.22 7.77 16.80
CA HIS A 396 -23.12 7.67 15.64
C HIS A 396 -22.65 6.58 14.66
N ALA A 397 -21.35 6.25 14.69
CA ALA A 397 -20.71 5.22 13.89
C ALA A 397 -19.50 4.62 14.64
N VAL A 398 -19.20 3.34 14.37
CA VAL A 398 -17.97 2.68 14.85
C VAL A 398 -17.02 2.42 13.68
N CYS A 399 -15.72 2.69 13.88
CA CYS A 399 -14.65 2.44 12.91
C CYS A 399 -13.75 1.29 13.39
N LEU A 400 -13.68 0.22 12.60
CA LEU A 400 -13.15 -1.10 12.99
C LEU A 400 -12.01 -1.58 12.09
N PHE A 401 -11.17 -2.47 12.57
CA PHE A 401 -10.06 -3.10 11.86
C PHE A 401 -10.26 -4.61 11.66
N VAL A 402 -9.28 -5.30 11.06
CA VAL A 402 -9.46 -6.66 10.51
C VAL A 402 -9.79 -7.74 11.56
N HIS A 403 -9.37 -7.56 12.82
CA HIS A 403 -9.64 -8.49 13.92
C HIS A 403 -10.77 -8.02 14.87
N ASP A 404 -11.45 -6.91 14.57
CA ASP A 404 -12.59 -6.44 15.36
C ASP A 404 -13.85 -7.23 14.98
N ALA A 405 -14.36 -8.03 15.94
CA ALA A 405 -15.42 -8.99 15.70
C ALA A 405 -16.81 -8.38 15.91
N VAL A 406 -17.64 -8.40 14.86
CA VAL A 406 -19.05 -8.03 14.93
C VAL A 406 -19.88 -9.30 14.87
N SER A 407 -20.07 -9.91 16.05
CA SER A 407 -21.03 -11.00 16.24
C SER A 407 -22.47 -10.48 16.23
N ARG A 408 -23.46 -11.39 16.25
CA ARG A 408 -24.87 -11.03 16.44
C ARG A 408 -25.08 -10.18 17.69
N ASP A 409 -24.58 -10.65 18.82
CA ASP A 409 -24.77 -10.00 20.13
C ASP A 409 -24.19 -8.57 20.11
N VAL A 410 -23.04 -8.38 19.45
CA VAL A 410 -22.44 -7.05 19.24
C VAL A 410 -23.28 -6.19 18.28
N ALA A 411 -23.74 -6.74 17.16
CA ALA A 411 -24.57 -6.01 16.19
C ALA A 411 -25.93 -5.57 16.79
N GLU A 412 -26.57 -6.43 17.58
CA GLU A 412 -27.81 -6.14 18.31
C GLU A 412 -27.55 -5.06 19.37
N THR A 413 -26.49 -5.19 20.19
CA THR A 413 -26.09 -4.16 21.18
C THR A 413 -25.80 -2.79 20.56
N LEU A 414 -25.11 -2.76 19.41
CA LEU A 414 -24.82 -1.49 18.70
C LEU A 414 -26.10 -0.79 18.25
N VAL A 415 -27.09 -1.55 17.75
CA VAL A 415 -28.38 -0.99 17.31
C VAL A 415 -29.24 -0.55 18.49
N GLU A 416 -29.17 -1.22 19.65
CA GLU A 416 -29.78 -0.77 20.91
C GLU A 416 -29.18 0.56 21.40
N MET A 417 -27.86 0.76 21.24
CA MET A 417 -27.18 2.04 21.46
C MET A 417 -27.50 3.11 20.39
N GLY A 418 -28.37 2.80 19.41
CA GLY A 418 -28.75 3.68 18.31
C GLY A 418 -27.78 3.71 17.13
N ILE A 419 -26.65 3.01 17.22
CA ILE A 419 -25.57 3.01 16.23
C ILE A 419 -25.95 2.11 15.05
N LYS A 420 -25.94 2.68 13.84
CA LYS A 420 -26.40 2.00 12.61
C LYS A 420 -25.38 2.05 11.47
N LEU A 421 -24.12 2.37 11.78
CA LEU A 421 -22.97 2.25 10.87
C LEU A 421 -21.76 1.59 11.56
N VAL A 422 -21.24 0.53 10.93
CA VAL A 422 -19.89 0.00 11.13
C VAL A 422 -19.06 0.25 9.88
N ALA A 423 -17.89 0.88 10.04
CA ALA A 423 -16.95 1.19 8.98
C ALA A 423 -15.62 0.44 9.19
N TYR A 424 -15.38 -0.62 8.44
CA TYR A 424 -14.10 -1.33 8.43
C TYR A 424 -13.05 -0.52 7.66
N ARG A 425 -12.01 -0.04 8.35
CA ARG A 425 -10.87 0.70 7.76
C ARG A 425 -9.86 -0.20 7.03
N CYS A 426 -10.35 -1.29 6.45
CA CYS A 426 -9.56 -2.32 5.79
C CYS A 426 -10.38 -3.00 4.68
N ALA A 427 -9.74 -3.88 3.91
CA ALA A 427 -10.39 -4.62 2.82
C ALA A 427 -11.05 -5.93 3.28
N GLY A 428 -10.55 -6.52 4.38
CA GLY A 428 -11.18 -7.66 5.04
C GLY A 428 -12.41 -7.25 5.83
N PHE A 429 -13.32 -8.19 6.04
CA PHE A 429 -14.45 -8.08 6.96
C PHE A 429 -14.82 -9.49 7.46
N ASP A 430 -13.81 -10.37 7.51
CA ASP A 430 -13.93 -11.81 7.71
C ASP A 430 -14.47 -12.16 9.12
N ALA A 431 -14.32 -11.24 10.09
CA ALA A 431 -14.81 -11.32 11.47
C ALA A 431 -16.21 -10.70 11.70
N CYS A 432 -16.96 -10.37 10.63
CA CYS A 432 -18.29 -9.77 10.71
C CYS A 432 -19.39 -10.78 10.36
N ASP A 433 -20.35 -11.03 11.26
CA ASP A 433 -21.62 -11.68 10.91
C ASP A 433 -22.49 -10.69 10.12
N LEU A 434 -22.17 -10.61 8.83
CA LEU A 434 -22.86 -9.78 7.85
C LEU A 434 -24.37 -10.06 7.83
N LYS A 435 -24.79 -11.30 8.09
CA LYS A 435 -26.20 -11.66 8.13
C LYS A 435 -26.87 -11.09 9.38
N ALA A 436 -26.25 -11.18 10.55
CA ALA A 436 -26.78 -10.53 11.74
C ALA A 436 -26.87 -9.01 11.57
N CYS A 437 -25.84 -8.38 10.97
CA CYS A 437 -25.87 -6.95 10.64
C CYS A 437 -27.04 -6.59 9.70
N ASP A 438 -27.27 -7.41 8.66
CA ASP A 438 -28.41 -7.26 7.76
C ASP A 438 -29.77 -7.46 8.46
N ASP A 439 -29.90 -8.47 9.33
CA ASP A 439 -31.12 -8.78 10.07
C ASP A 439 -31.54 -7.62 11.01
N VAL A 440 -30.58 -6.87 11.58
CA VAL A 440 -30.82 -5.72 12.48
C VAL A 440 -30.81 -4.35 11.78
N GLY A 441 -30.50 -4.29 10.49
CA GLY A 441 -30.41 -3.04 9.74
C GLY A 441 -29.14 -2.21 10.00
N LEU A 442 -28.07 -2.85 10.47
CA LEU A 442 -26.76 -2.24 10.68
C LEU A 442 -26.04 -2.11 9.33
N SER A 443 -25.77 -0.87 8.90
CA SER A 443 -25.01 -0.63 7.67
C SER A 443 -23.54 -0.96 7.89
N VAL A 444 -22.96 -1.77 7.00
CA VAL A 444 -21.54 -2.17 7.06
C VAL A 444 -20.83 -1.76 5.78
N VAL A 445 -19.76 -0.98 5.91
CA VAL A 445 -18.93 -0.45 4.81
C VAL A 445 -17.46 -0.79 5.04
N ARG A 446 -16.67 -0.83 3.95
CA ARG A 446 -15.23 -1.17 4.02
C ARG A 446 -14.34 -0.30 3.13
N VAL A 447 -13.02 -0.49 3.19
CA VAL A 447 -12.06 0.09 2.22
C VAL A 447 -11.61 -1.01 1.23
N PRO A 448 -12.28 -1.20 0.08
CA PRO A 448 -12.05 -2.37 -0.76
C PRO A 448 -10.72 -2.37 -1.53
N SER A 449 -10.02 -1.23 -1.61
CA SER A 449 -8.84 -1.04 -2.45
C SER A 449 -8.17 0.32 -2.17
N TYR A 450 -7.25 0.37 -1.21
CA TYR A 450 -6.47 1.59 -0.89
C TYR A 450 -5.19 1.71 -1.75
N SER A 451 -4.27 0.75 -1.64
CA SER A 451 -3.02 0.71 -2.42
C SER A 451 -2.66 -0.73 -2.78
N PRO A 452 -3.04 -1.20 -3.98
CA PRO A 452 -2.59 -2.49 -4.50
C PRO A 452 -1.07 -2.53 -4.75
N ALA A 453 -0.46 -1.37 -4.98
CA ALA A 453 0.98 -1.20 -5.18
C ALA A 453 1.77 -1.54 -3.91
N ALA A 454 1.42 -0.96 -2.76
CA ALA A 454 2.08 -1.22 -1.47
C ALA A 454 2.22 -2.72 -1.15
N ILE A 455 1.14 -3.47 -1.36
CA ILE A 455 1.08 -4.91 -1.03
C ILE A 455 1.92 -5.75 -2.01
N ALA A 456 1.99 -5.34 -3.28
CA ALA A 456 2.84 -5.95 -4.29
C ALA A 456 4.32 -5.61 -4.10
N GLU A 457 4.63 -4.37 -3.72
CA GLU A 457 5.96 -3.89 -3.38
C GLU A 457 6.50 -4.60 -2.12
N HIS A 458 5.67 -4.79 -1.09
CA HIS A 458 6.05 -5.56 0.10
C HIS A 458 6.32 -7.04 -0.21
N ALA A 459 5.49 -7.67 -1.07
CA ALA A 459 5.76 -9.03 -1.56
C ALA A 459 7.11 -9.10 -2.31
N ALA A 460 7.43 -8.10 -3.14
CA ALA A 460 8.70 -8.01 -3.84
C ALA A 460 9.89 -7.70 -2.91
N ALA A 461 9.68 -6.92 -1.86
CA ALA A 461 10.68 -6.67 -0.81
C ALA A 461 11.00 -7.95 -0.03
N MET A 462 9.98 -8.75 0.35
CA MET A 462 10.19 -10.08 0.93
C MET A 462 10.93 -11.02 -0.03
N MET A 463 10.55 -11.05 -1.31
CA MET A 463 11.23 -11.84 -2.35
C MET A 463 12.74 -11.52 -2.42
N LEU A 464 13.11 -10.24 -2.45
CA LEU A 464 14.50 -9.80 -2.45
C LEU A 464 15.19 -10.08 -1.11
N GLY A 465 14.51 -9.86 0.01
CA GLY A 465 15.01 -10.13 1.37
C GLY A 465 15.38 -11.60 1.58
N LEU A 466 14.53 -12.52 1.13
CA LEU A 466 14.74 -13.98 1.20
C LEU A 466 15.82 -14.49 0.24
N ASN A 467 15.86 -13.93 -0.98
CA ASN A 467 16.84 -14.27 -1.99
C ASN A 467 18.25 -13.82 -1.55
N ARG A 468 18.38 -12.56 -1.11
CA ARG A 468 19.66 -11.93 -0.77
C ARG A 468 20.00 -11.97 0.73
N LYS A 469 19.21 -12.70 1.53
CA LYS A 469 19.38 -12.91 2.98
C LYS A 469 19.55 -11.60 3.77
N LEU A 470 18.86 -10.53 3.38
CA LEU A 470 19.17 -9.16 3.81
C LEU A 470 19.04 -8.94 5.33
N SER A 471 17.99 -9.48 5.96
CA SER A 471 17.78 -9.40 7.40
C SER A 471 18.91 -10.10 8.18
N TRP A 472 19.26 -11.32 7.75
CA TRP A 472 20.33 -12.13 8.34
C TRP A 472 21.72 -11.52 8.14
N ALA A 473 22.00 -11.01 6.94
CA ALA A 473 23.24 -10.31 6.61
C ALA A 473 23.43 -9.03 7.43
N SER A 474 22.36 -8.23 7.60
CA SER A 474 22.36 -7.05 8.47
C SER A 474 22.63 -7.41 9.93
N ALA A 475 21.94 -8.43 10.46
CA ALA A 475 22.13 -8.90 11.84
C ALA A 475 23.58 -9.36 12.11
N ARG A 476 24.19 -10.11 11.18
CA ARG A 476 25.62 -10.50 11.26
C ARG A 476 26.54 -9.28 11.36
N VAL A 477 26.40 -8.31 10.46
CA VAL A 477 27.25 -7.09 10.43
C VAL A 477 27.13 -6.29 11.73
N HIS A 478 25.94 -6.19 12.33
CA HIS A 478 25.75 -5.56 13.64
C HIS A 478 26.42 -6.31 14.81
N THR A 479 26.80 -7.58 14.65
CA THR A 479 27.60 -8.34 15.63
C THR A 479 29.10 -8.41 15.28
N GLY A 480 29.53 -7.75 14.19
CA GLY A 480 30.91 -7.80 13.69
C GLY A 480 31.24 -9.04 12.86
N ASP A 481 30.25 -9.85 12.49
CA ASP A 481 30.39 -10.92 11.51
C ASP A 481 30.19 -10.36 10.10
N PHE A 482 31.25 -10.41 9.28
CA PHE A 482 31.25 -9.98 7.88
C PHE A 482 31.30 -11.18 6.91
N SER A 483 31.06 -12.41 7.40
CA SER A 483 31.11 -13.62 6.59
C SER A 483 29.94 -13.71 5.60
N LEU A 484 30.27 -14.07 4.35
CA LEU A 484 29.30 -14.22 3.27
C LEU A 484 28.76 -15.66 3.11
N ASP A 485 29.21 -16.59 3.96
CA ASP A 485 28.78 -18.00 3.86
C ASP A 485 27.29 -18.15 4.21
N GLY A 486 26.58 -18.94 3.41
CA GLY A 486 25.11 -19.04 3.46
C GLY A 486 24.34 -17.81 2.91
N LEU A 487 25.00 -16.76 2.42
CA LEU A 487 24.33 -15.56 1.86
C LEU A 487 24.18 -15.60 0.32
N VAL A 488 24.50 -16.73 -0.33
CA VAL A 488 24.44 -16.88 -1.78
C VAL A 488 23.00 -16.96 -2.27
N GLY A 489 22.54 -15.90 -2.95
CA GLY A 489 21.26 -15.85 -3.65
C GLY A 489 21.35 -16.21 -5.13
N PHE A 490 20.31 -15.88 -5.88
CA PHE A 490 20.21 -16.11 -7.34
C PHE A 490 19.67 -14.89 -8.09
N ASP A 491 20.03 -14.75 -9.36
CA ASP A 491 19.43 -13.72 -10.22
C ASP A 491 17.97 -14.07 -10.55
N ILE A 492 17.04 -13.14 -10.30
CA ILE A 492 15.61 -13.30 -10.61
C ILE A 492 15.36 -13.27 -12.13
N LYS A 493 16.21 -12.55 -12.88
CA LYS A 493 16.18 -12.50 -14.34
C LYS A 493 16.24 -13.91 -14.94
N GLY A 494 15.28 -14.23 -15.81
CA GLY A 494 15.15 -15.55 -16.43
C GLY A 494 14.63 -16.68 -15.52
N LYS A 495 14.29 -16.41 -14.24
CA LYS A 495 13.49 -17.33 -13.42
C LYS A 495 12.03 -17.27 -13.82
N THR A 496 11.27 -18.32 -13.48
CA THR A 496 9.81 -18.33 -13.61
C THR A 496 9.18 -17.88 -12.30
N ILE A 497 8.40 -16.80 -12.36
CA ILE A 497 7.56 -16.32 -11.25
C ILE A 497 6.11 -16.70 -11.56
N GLY A 498 5.49 -17.47 -10.66
CA GLY A 498 4.09 -17.82 -10.69
C GLY A 498 3.26 -16.86 -9.84
N VAL A 499 2.25 -16.24 -10.43
CA VAL A 499 1.33 -15.34 -9.74
C VAL A 499 -0.05 -15.97 -9.72
N ALA A 500 -0.49 -16.41 -8.53
CA ALA A 500 -1.80 -17.00 -8.32
C ALA A 500 -2.75 -15.90 -7.80
N GLY A 501 -3.81 -15.61 -8.55
CA GLY A 501 -4.66 -14.43 -8.38
C GLY A 501 -4.11 -13.23 -9.14
N THR A 502 -4.90 -12.71 -10.08
CA THR A 502 -4.54 -11.62 -11.02
C THR A 502 -5.48 -10.41 -10.95
N GLY A 503 -6.22 -10.31 -9.84
CA GLY A 503 -6.87 -9.07 -9.41
C GLY A 503 -5.88 -7.95 -9.08
N LYS A 504 -6.37 -6.85 -8.51
CA LYS A 504 -5.62 -5.58 -8.36
C LYS A 504 -4.16 -5.73 -7.88
N ILE A 505 -3.93 -6.44 -6.78
CA ILE A 505 -2.59 -6.63 -6.18
C ILE A 505 -1.72 -7.51 -7.08
N GLY A 506 -2.24 -8.64 -7.55
CA GLY A 506 -1.53 -9.56 -8.43
C GLY A 506 -1.13 -8.92 -9.76
N ALA A 507 -1.96 -8.04 -10.32
CA ALA A 507 -1.62 -7.27 -11.51
C ALA A 507 -0.44 -6.30 -11.28
N CYS A 508 -0.36 -5.64 -10.13
CA CYS A 508 0.81 -4.84 -9.74
C CYS A 508 2.06 -5.72 -9.58
N PHE A 509 1.95 -6.86 -8.89
CA PHE A 509 3.07 -7.78 -8.69
C PHE A 509 3.59 -8.38 -10.01
N VAL A 510 2.70 -8.67 -10.96
CA VAL A 510 3.06 -9.11 -12.33
C VAL A 510 3.93 -8.07 -13.04
N GLN A 511 3.61 -6.77 -12.95
CA GLN A 511 4.43 -5.73 -13.58
C GLN A 511 5.80 -5.60 -12.89
N ILE A 512 5.87 -5.75 -11.57
CA ILE A 512 7.14 -5.81 -10.83
C ILE A 512 7.98 -7.03 -11.27
N ALA A 513 7.37 -8.21 -11.39
CA ALA A 513 8.03 -9.44 -11.85
C ALA A 513 8.57 -9.32 -13.29
N LEU A 514 7.81 -8.70 -14.20
CA LEU A 514 8.26 -8.36 -15.56
C LEU A 514 9.42 -7.36 -15.53
N GLY A 515 9.40 -6.39 -14.61
CA GLY A 515 10.50 -5.43 -14.39
C GLY A 515 11.84 -6.08 -14.02
N PHE A 516 11.83 -7.18 -13.28
CA PHE A 516 13.03 -8.00 -13.00
C PHE A 516 13.47 -8.87 -14.19
N GLY A 517 12.72 -8.91 -15.29
CA GLY A 517 13.00 -9.77 -16.44
C GLY A 517 12.79 -11.26 -16.15
N ALA A 518 11.83 -11.60 -15.29
CA ALA A 518 11.38 -12.97 -15.08
C ALA A 518 10.41 -13.42 -16.20
N ARG A 519 10.27 -14.74 -16.39
CA ARG A 519 9.11 -15.32 -17.10
C ARG A 519 7.94 -15.33 -16.13
N VAL A 520 6.79 -14.77 -16.51
CA VAL A 520 5.62 -14.68 -15.62
C VAL A 520 4.53 -15.66 -16.04
N LEU A 521 4.21 -16.58 -15.14
CA LEU A 521 3.04 -17.47 -15.24
C LEU A 521 1.92 -16.92 -14.36
N CYS A 522 0.71 -16.92 -14.88
CA CYS A 522 -0.48 -16.42 -14.18
C CYS A 522 -1.54 -17.52 -14.03
N TYR A 523 -2.12 -17.66 -12.84
CA TYR A 523 -3.32 -18.46 -12.61
C TYR A 523 -4.43 -17.58 -12.03
N ASP A 524 -5.61 -17.64 -12.64
CA ASP A 524 -6.84 -17.04 -12.14
C ASP A 524 -8.05 -17.76 -12.75
N VAL A 525 -9.15 -17.84 -11.99
CA VAL A 525 -10.45 -18.28 -12.49
C VAL A 525 -11.02 -17.23 -13.46
N TYR A 526 -10.76 -15.95 -13.20
CA TYR A 526 -11.15 -14.83 -14.05
C TYR A 526 -9.91 -14.10 -14.57
N LYS A 527 -9.41 -14.55 -15.73
CA LYS A 527 -8.20 -14.00 -16.37
C LYS A 527 -8.36 -12.50 -16.66
N ASN A 528 -7.43 -11.69 -16.17
CA ASN A 528 -7.44 -10.24 -16.28
C ASN A 528 -7.16 -9.81 -17.74
N PRO A 529 -8.11 -9.13 -18.43
CA PRO A 529 -7.95 -8.75 -19.84
C PRO A 529 -6.75 -7.84 -20.11
N ALA A 530 -6.39 -6.96 -19.18
CA ALA A 530 -5.24 -6.08 -19.34
C ALA A 530 -3.89 -6.83 -19.29
N LEU A 531 -3.84 -7.96 -18.57
CA LEU A 531 -2.67 -8.83 -18.54
C LEU A 531 -2.63 -9.81 -19.71
N LEU A 532 -3.80 -10.23 -20.23
CA LEU A 532 -3.89 -11.05 -21.45
C LEU A 532 -3.39 -10.34 -22.72
N ALA A 533 -3.33 -9.00 -22.71
CA ALA A 533 -2.83 -8.20 -23.83
C ALA A 533 -1.28 -8.15 -23.90
N ASP A 534 -0.57 -8.52 -22.83
CA ASP A 534 0.89 -8.49 -22.80
C ASP A 534 1.48 -9.85 -23.23
N PRO A 535 2.21 -9.94 -24.36
CA PRO A 535 2.74 -11.21 -24.86
C PRO A 535 3.84 -11.82 -23.97
N ARG A 536 4.27 -11.13 -22.91
CA ARG A 536 5.23 -11.63 -21.91
C ARG A 536 4.55 -12.42 -20.78
N ILE A 537 3.23 -12.37 -20.68
CA ILE A 537 2.43 -13.02 -19.62
C ILE A 537 1.77 -14.28 -20.17
N GLN A 538 1.98 -15.42 -19.49
CA GLN A 538 1.36 -16.68 -19.87
C GLN A 538 0.35 -17.13 -18.80
N TYR A 539 -0.95 -17.12 -19.13
CA TYR A 539 -1.96 -17.74 -18.28
C TYR A 539 -1.96 -19.26 -18.43
N VAL A 540 -1.84 -19.97 -17.30
CA VAL A 540 -1.77 -21.44 -17.22
C VAL A 540 -2.69 -21.97 -16.11
N ASP A 541 -2.92 -23.27 -16.07
CA ASP A 541 -3.61 -23.93 -14.97
C ASP A 541 -2.71 -24.02 -13.72
N LEU A 542 -3.31 -24.10 -12.53
CA LEU A 542 -2.58 -24.04 -11.25
C LEU A 542 -1.47 -25.10 -11.16
N ASP A 543 -1.74 -26.34 -11.56
CA ASP A 543 -0.73 -27.42 -11.53
C ASP A 543 0.50 -27.13 -12.39
N VAL A 544 0.33 -26.43 -13.52
CA VAL A 544 1.45 -25.98 -14.38
C VAL A 544 2.22 -24.85 -13.70
N LEU A 545 1.52 -23.88 -13.10
CA LEU A 545 2.15 -22.80 -12.34
C LEU A 545 2.99 -23.35 -11.17
N LEU A 546 2.44 -24.30 -10.41
CA LEU A 546 3.12 -24.96 -9.30
C LEU A 546 4.40 -25.67 -9.75
N ALA A 547 4.32 -26.48 -10.82
CA ALA A 547 5.44 -27.28 -11.30
C ALA A 547 6.53 -26.47 -12.03
N GLU A 548 6.16 -25.37 -12.71
CA GLU A 548 7.11 -24.59 -13.51
C GLU A 548 7.72 -23.38 -12.79
N SER A 549 7.17 -22.93 -11.67
CA SER A 549 7.63 -21.71 -10.97
C SER A 549 8.81 -21.95 -10.03
N ASP A 550 9.80 -21.05 -10.07
CA ASP A 550 10.91 -20.97 -9.11
C ASP A 550 10.53 -20.12 -7.88
N ILE A 551 9.62 -19.15 -8.07
CA ILE A 551 9.02 -18.31 -7.04
C ILE A 551 7.50 -18.29 -7.28
N ILE A 552 6.68 -18.44 -6.24
CA ILE A 552 5.22 -18.41 -6.29
C ILE A 552 4.72 -17.30 -5.36
N SER A 553 3.86 -16.40 -5.85
CA SER A 553 3.21 -15.36 -5.04
C SER A 553 1.69 -15.51 -5.03
N LEU A 554 1.11 -15.46 -3.83
CA LEU A 554 -0.32 -15.65 -3.58
C LEU A 554 -1.03 -14.30 -3.40
N HIS A 555 -1.90 -13.97 -4.37
CA HIS A 555 -2.78 -12.80 -4.42
C HIS A 555 -4.26 -13.19 -4.62
N MET A 556 -4.64 -14.37 -4.12
CA MET A 556 -6.01 -14.91 -4.16
C MET A 556 -6.80 -14.53 -2.89
N PRO A 557 -8.12 -14.30 -2.98
CA PRO A 557 -8.97 -14.22 -1.80
C PRO A 557 -9.06 -15.59 -1.10
N LEU A 558 -9.31 -15.59 0.21
CA LEU A 558 -9.69 -16.80 0.94
C LEU A 558 -11.17 -17.10 0.69
N LEU A 559 -11.45 -18.30 0.23
CA LEU A 559 -12.75 -18.86 -0.12
C LEU A 559 -12.75 -20.36 0.25
N PRO A 560 -13.91 -21.02 0.38
CA PRO A 560 -13.95 -22.48 0.57
C PRO A 560 -13.25 -23.29 -0.53
N SER A 561 -13.00 -22.70 -1.71
CA SER A 561 -12.26 -23.28 -2.84
C SER A 561 -10.77 -22.90 -2.89
N THR A 562 -10.29 -22.01 -2.01
CA THR A 562 -8.88 -21.59 -1.92
C THR A 562 -8.27 -21.82 -0.53
N PHE A 563 -9.08 -22.21 0.46
CA PHE A 563 -8.63 -22.71 1.76
C PHE A 563 -7.67 -23.89 1.56
N HIS A 564 -6.47 -23.80 2.17
CA HIS A 564 -5.35 -24.73 2.01
C HIS A 564 -5.07 -25.10 0.54
N VAL A 565 -5.20 -24.15 -0.39
CA VAL A 565 -4.82 -24.32 -1.81
C VAL A 565 -3.34 -24.67 -1.97
N ILE A 566 -2.50 -24.25 -1.02
CA ILE A 566 -1.15 -24.79 -0.82
C ILE A 566 -1.18 -25.78 0.36
N ASN A 567 -1.22 -27.06 0.04
CA ASN A 567 -1.19 -28.22 0.95
C ASN A 567 -0.09 -29.22 0.56
N GLU A 568 0.13 -30.26 1.37
CA GLU A 568 1.12 -31.34 1.14
C GLU A 568 1.16 -31.83 -0.32
N ALA A 569 0.01 -32.16 -0.90
CA ALA A 569 -0.09 -32.71 -2.25
C ALA A 569 0.27 -31.70 -3.35
N THR A 570 0.03 -30.40 -3.12
CA THR A 570 0.46 -29.33 -4.04
C THR A 570 1.92 -28.92 -3.84
N LEU A 571 2.41 -28.89 -2.60
CA LEU A 571 3.82 -28.66 -2.25
C LEU A 571 4.71 -29.71 -2.91
N ALA A 572 4.27 -30.97 -2.96
CA ALA A 572 4.95 -32.06 -3.66
C ALA A 572 5.00 -31.94 -5.19
N LYS A 573 4.14 -31.10 -5.82
CA LYS A 573 4.20 -30.81 -7.27
C LYS A 573 5.22 -29.72 -7.62
N MET A 574 5.62 -28.90 -6.64
CA MET A 574 6.49 -27.74 -6.88
C MET A 574 7.94 -28.14 -7.18
N LYS A 575 8.71 -27.21 -7.76
CA LYS A 575 10.16 -27.34 -7.82
C LYS A 575 10.77 -27.45 -6.43
N ARG A 576 11.71 -28.38 -6.25
CA ARG A 576 12.45 -28.50 -4.99
C ARG A 576 13.34 -27.27 -4.78
N GLY A 577 13.17 -26.57 -3.67
CA GLY A 577 13.82 -25.30 -3.37
C GLY A 577 13.02 -24.05 -3.78
N VAL A 578 11.75 -24.20 -4.16
CA VAL A 578 10.85 -23.08 -4.52
C VAL A 578 10.74 -22.03 -3.40
N MET A 579 10.56 -20.77 -3.78
CA MET A 579 10.21 -19.68 -2.87
C MET A 579 8.70 -19.41 -2.89
N ILE A 580 8.04 -19.34 -1.74
CA ILE A 580 6.59 -19.04 -1.63
C ILE A 580 6.38 -17.69 -0.94
N LEU A 581 5.51 -16.83 -1.48
CA LEU A 581 5.17 -15.53 -0.92
C LEU A 581 3.66 -15.46 -0.66
N ASN A 582 3.25 -15.06 0.55
CA ASN A 582 1.85 -14.85 0.92
C ASN A 582 1.67 -13.47 1.55
N THR A 583 0.95 -12.60 0.84
CA THR A 583 0.46 -11.29 1.32
C THR A 583 -1.06 -11.17 1.20
N SER A 584 -1.78 -12.31 1.30
CA SER A 584 -3.24 -12.39 1.12
C SER A 584 -3.99 -12.81 2.39
N ARG A 585 -3.93 -14.11 2.73
CA ARG A 585 -4.52 -14.70 3.94
C ARG A 585 -3.72 -15.92 4.38
N GLY A 586 -3.51 -16.09 5.69
CA GLY A 586 -2.81 -17.24 6.27
C GLY A 586 -3.37 -18.61 5.79
N PRO A 587 -4.67 -18.89 5.96
CA PRO A 587 -5.30 -20.17 5.58
C PRO A 587 -5.36 -20.50 4.08
N LEU A 588 -4.67 -19.76 3.20
CA LEU A 588 -4.35 -20.24 1.84
C LEU A 588 -3.29 -21.35 1.87
N ILE A 589 -2.50 -21.44 2.95
CA ILE A 589 -1.42 -22.42 3.13
C ILE A 589 -1.70 -23.27 4.37
N ASP A 590 -1.69 -24.59 4.19
CA ASP A 590 -1.58 -25.57 5.26
C ASP A 590 -0.23 -25.37 5.96
N THR A 591 -0.26 -24.71 7.12
CA THR A 591 0.95 -24.29 7.81
C THR A 591 1.77 -25.48 8.33
N PRO A 592 1.18 -26.55 8.91
CA PRO A 592 1.87 -27.81 9.17
C PRO A 592 2.59 -28.41 7.93
N ALA A 593 1.93 -28.48 6.77
CA ALA A 593 2.57 -29.00 5.57
C ALA A 593 3.70 -28.10 5.05
N LEU A 594 3.57 -26.78 5.16
CA LEU A 594 4.65 -25.84 4.85
C LEU A 594 5.89 -26.07 5.74
N ILE A 595 5.70 -26.32 7.04
CA ILE A 595 6.80 -26.60 7.97
C ILE A 595 7.55 -27.89 7.58
N GLU A 596 6.85 -28.96 7.21
CA GLU A 596 7.50 -30.19 6.73
C GLU A 596 8.17 -30.02 5.34
N ALA A 597 7.59 -29.20 4.46
CA ALA A 597 8.19 -28.84 3.18
C ALA A 597 9.46 -27.98 3.33
N LEU A 598 9.53 -27.11 4.35
CA LEU A 598 10.75 -26.38 4.72
C LEU A 598 11.82 -27.33 5.30
N LYS A 599 11.44 -28.25 6.20
CA LYS A 599 12.36 -29.23 6.82
C LYS A 599 13.00 -30.18 5.79
N THR A 600 12.26 -30.54 4.74
CA THR A 600 12.74 -31.40 3.65
C THR A 600 13.49 -30.64 2.55
N GLY A 601 13.48 -29.30 2.60
CA GLY A 601 13.99 -28.44 1.52
C GLY A 601 13.18 -28.54 0.23
N GLN A 602 11.92 -28.99 0.31
CA GLN A 602 10.98 -28.92 -0.81
C GLN A 602 10.60 -27.46 -1.08
N VAL A 603 10.29 -26.70 -0.02
CA VAL A 603 10.28 -25.23 -0.03
C VAL A 603 11.67 -24.77 0.40
N GLY A 604 12.32 -23.93 -0.42
CA GLY A 604 13.63 -23.36 -0.13
C GLY A 604 13.56 -22.10 0.71
N ALA A 605 12.47 -21.33 0.58
CA ALA A 605 12.20 -20.13 1.37
C ALA A 605 10.70 -19.77 1.37
N CYS A 606 10.22 -19.05 2.39
CA CYS A 606 8.92 -18.39 2.30
C CYS A 606 8.84 -17.01 2.98
N GLY A 607 8.04 -16.12 2.39
CA GLY A 607 7.75 -14.78 2.89
C GLY A 607 6.28 -14.69 3.26
N LEU A 608 5.99 -14.53 4.54
CA LEU A 608 4.65 -14.59 5.10
C LEU A 608 4.35 -13.26 5.77
N ASP A 609 3.58 -12.40 5.11
CA ASP A 609 2.97 -11.26 5.81
C ASP A 609 1.72 -11.70 6.59
N VAL A 610 1.24 -12.92 6.35
CA VAL A 610 0.04 -13.52 6.95
C VAL A 610 0.24 -15.02 7.20
N VAL A 611 -0.26 -15.54 8.31
CA VAL A 611 -0.08 -16.92 8.80
C VAL A 611 -1.39 -17.45 9.41
N GLU A 612 -1.61 -18.76 9.37
CA GLU A 612 -2.78 -19.38 10.00
C GLU A 612 -2.67 -19.31 11.54
N GLY A 613 -3.67 -18.67 12.18
CA GLY A 613 -3.66 -18.38 13.63
C GLY A 613 -2.81 -17.16 14.01
N GLU A 614 -2.92 -16.07 13.25
CA GLU A 614 -2.24 -14.79 13.50
C GLU A 614 -2.99 -13.84 14.44
N ASP A 615 -4.31 -14.00 14.58
CA ASP A 615 -5.24 -13.03 15.19
C ASP A 615 -4.93 -12.67 16.67
N ASP A 616 -4.39 -13.65 17.40
CA ASP A 616 -3.99 -13.55 18.82
C ASP A 616 -2.55 -13.03 19.02
N LEU A 617 -1.81 -12.74 17.95
CA LEU A 617 -0.36 -12.46 17.99
C LEU A 617 0.10 -11.26 17.15
N PHE A 618 -0.60 -10.93 16.07
CA PHE A 618 -0.24 -9.81 15.20
C PHE A 618 -0.77 -8.47 15.74
N PHE A 619 -0.13 -7.38 15.30
CA PHE A 619 -0.35 -5.99 15.73
C PHE A 619 -0.05 -5.66 17.22
N GLU A 620 0.29 -6.65 18.04
CA GLU A 620 0.66 -6.49 19.46
C GLU A 620 2.13 -6.83 19.75
N ASN A 621 2.68 -6.34 20.88
CA ASN A 621 4.02 -6.72 21.32
C ASN A 621 4.01 -7.91 22.30
N HIS A 622 4.41 -9.07 21.80
CA HIS A 622 4.55 -10.30 22.59
C HIS A 622 6.00 -10.59 23.06
N SER A 623 6.94 -9.64 23.01
CA SER A 623 8.36 -9.85 23.35
C SER A 623 8.60 -10.54 24.70
N ASP A 624 7.74 -10.25 25.67
CA ASP A 624 7.91 -10.64 27.07
C ASP A 624 7.07 -11.89 27.42
N THR A 625 6.34 -12.44 26.44
CA THR A 625 5.44 -13.60 26.58
C THR A 625 5.82 -14.73 25.63
N PRO A 626 5.79 -16.01 26.03
CA PRO A 626 6.01 -17.11 25.10
C PRO A 626 4.97 -17.12 23.96
N VAL A 627 5.43 -17.23 22.71
CA VAL A 627 4.54 -17.43 21.55
C VAL A 627 3.86 -18.80 21.68
N VAL A 628 2.56 -18.80 21.95
CA VAL A 628 1.77 -20.03 22.23
C VAL A 628 1.41 -20.78 20.94
N ASN A 629 1.38 -20.11 19.78
CA ASN A 629 1.16 -20.76 18.49
C ASN A 629 2.42 -21.55 18.06
N ASP A 630 2.36 -22.86 18.32
CA ASP A 630 3.42 -23.84 18.04
C ASP A 630 3.88 -23.84 16.57
N ASN A 631 3.00 -23.53 15.62
CA ASN A 631 3.34 -23.44 14.20
C ASN A 631 4.13 -22.17 13.88
N ILE A 632 3.71 -21.01 14.39
CA ILE A 632 4.44 -19.74 14.23
C ILE A 632 5.81 -19.84 14.91
N ALA A 633 5.88 -20.41 16.11
CA ALA A 633 7.15 -20.65 16.82
C ALA A 633 8.12 -21.54 16.01
N ARG A 634 7.61 -22.56 15.29
CA ARG A 634 8.41 -23.40 14.39
C ARG A 634 8.85 -22.65 13.13
N LEU A 635 7.99 -21.84 12.51
CA LEU A 635 8.35 -21.02 11.35
C LEU A 635 9.47 -20.01 11.69
N LEU A 636 9.38 -19.36 12.86
CA LEU A 636 10.39 -18.43 13.36
C LEU A 636 11.77 -19.07 13.60
N ALA A 637 11.88 -20.40 13.71
CA ALA A 637 13.16 -21.09 13.82
C ALA A 637 13.96 -21.09 12.50
N PHE A 638 13.30 -20.93 11.34
CA PHE A 638 13.94 -20.95 10.01
C PHE A 638 14.49 -19.57 9.60
N GLN A 639 15.15 -18.85 10.50
CA GLN A 639 15.53 -17.42 10.40
C GLN A 639 16.26 -16.98 9.11
N GLN A 640 16.90 -17.91 8.40
CA GLN A 640 17.57 -17.64 7.12
C GLN A 640 16.66 -17.81 5.88
N ASN A 641 15.60 -18.61 5.99
CA ASN A 641 14.74 -19.02 4.87
C ASN A 641 13.28 -18.60 5.05
N VAL A 642 12.87 -18.14 6.23
CA VAL A 642 11.54 -17.62 6.50
C VAL A 642 11.65 -16.17 6.95
N ILE A 643 10.89 -15.30 6.28
CA ILE A 643 10.57 -13.95 6.75
C ILE A 643 9.09 -13.97 7.12
N ILE A 644 8.79 -13.57 8.35
CA ILE A 644 7.43 -13.23 8.77
C ILE A 644 7.38 -11.73 9.01
N THR A 645 6.34 -11.07 8.51
CA THR A 645 5.99 -9.70 8.84
C THR A 645 4.55 -9.67 9.36
N ALA A 646 4.23 -8.78 10.29
CA ALA A 646 2.96 -8.84 11.03
C ALA A 646 1.82 -8.11 10.28
N HIS A 647 1.35 -8.70 9.18
CA HIS A 647 0.24 -8.21 8.33
C HIS A 647 0.36 -6.71 8.00
N GLN A 648 1.56 -6.32 7.57
CA GLN A 648 2.00 -4.95 7.34
C GLN A 648 2.26 -4.62 5.86
N ALA A 649 1.90 -5.49 4.91
CA ALA A 649 2.03 -5.20 3.48
C ALA A 649 1.20 -3.99 3.02
N TYR A 650 0.24 -3.53 3.83
CA TYR A 650 -0.52 -2.32 3.62
C TYR A 650 0.14 -1.04 4.17
N LEU A 651 1.25 -1.14 4.91
CA LEU A 651 1.68 -0.11 5.86
C LEU A 651 2.56 0.99 5.23
N THR A 652 2.02 1.72 4.24
CA THR A 652 2.66 2.92 3.65
C THR A 652 1.87 4.19 3.94
N GLN A 653 2.46 5.38 3.73
CA GLN A 653 1.75 6.64 3.99
C GLN A 653 0.55 6.85 3.04
N GLU A 654 0.70 6.41 1.79
CA GLU A 654 -0.28 6.52 0.72
C GLU A 654 -1.46 5.61 1.02
N ALA A 655 -1.18 4.37 1.43
CA ALA A 655 -2.18 3.40 1.85
C ALA A 655 -2.92 3.86 3.12
N LEU A 656 -2.22 4.36 4.14
CA LEU A 656 -2.85 4.85 5.38
C LEU A 656 -3.69 6.12 5.16
N ARG A 657 -3.25 7.05 4.29
CA ARG A 657 -4.06 8.21 3.88
C ARG A 657 -5.32 7.77 3.13
N GLU A 658 -5.21 6.88 2.15
CA GLU A 658 -6.38 6.42 1.39
C GLU A 658 -7.34 5.57 2.25
N ILE A 659 -6.82 4.79 3.20
CA ILE A 659 -7.64 4.10 4.22
C ILE A 659 -8.44 5.13 5.02
N ALA A 660 -7.80 6.15 5.58
CA ALA A 660 -8.50 7.18 6.35
C ALA A 660 -9.51 7.96 5.49
N LEU A 661 -9.11 8.38 4.28
CA LEU A 661 -9.93 9.14 3.35
C LEU A 661 -11.17 8.35 2.89
N THR A 662 -11.01 7.13 2.38
CA THR A 662 -12.16 6.30 1.97
C THR A 662 -13.04 5.90 3.16
N THR A 663 -12.47 5.68 4.36
CA THR A 663 -13.27 5.41 5.57
C THR A 663 -14.15 6.62 5.93
N LEU A 664 -13.58 7.83 5.96
CA LEU A 664 -14.32 9.05 6.28
C LEU A 664 -15.31 9.44 5.16
N ARG A 665 -14.99 9.18 3.88
CA ARG A 665 -15.95 9.27 2.77
C ARG A 665 -17.14 8.32 2.96
N ASN A 666 -16.91 7.08 3.37
CA ASN A 666 -18.00 6.12 3.66
C ASN A 666 -18.89 6.58 4.82
N VAL A 667 -18.31 7.15 5.88
CA VAL A 667 -19.07 7.75 6.99
C VAL A 667 -19.85 8.97 6.50
N SER A 668 -19.26 9.81 5.66
CA SER A 668 -19.92 10.97 5.05
C SER A 668 -21.10 10.58 4.15
N GLU A 669 -20.99 9.51 3.36
CA GLU A 669 -22.13 8.99 2.61
C GLU A 669 -23.30 8.60 3.52
N TYR A 670 -23.01 7.95 4.65
CA TYR A 670 -24.03 7.60 5.65
C TYR A 670 -24.57 8.83 6.39
N HIS A 671 -23.72 9.80 6.72
CA HIS A 671 -24.12 11.07 7.31
C HIS A 671 -25.15 11.80 6.43
N HIS A 672 -24.90 11.85 5.12
CA HIS A 672 -25.80 12.37 4.09
C HIS A 672 -26.96 11.43 3.69
N GLY A 673 -27.29 10.44 4.54
CA GLY A 673 -28.54 9.66 4.44
C GLY A 673 -28.49 8.35 3.64
N LYS A 674 -27.36 7.97 3.02
CA LYS A 674 -27.24 6.64 2.37
C LYS A 674 -27.25 5.53 3.44
N ARG A 675 -27.85 4.38 3.13
CA ARG A 675 -28.02 3.23 4.06
C ARG A 675 -27.84 1.90 3.32
N MET A 676 -27.33 0.88 4.02
CA MET A 676 -27.11 -0.48 3.49
C MET A 676 -26.43 -0.42 2.10
N LYS A 677 -26.92 -1.19 1.12
CA LYS A 677 -26.51 -1.17 -0.30
C LYS A 677 -26.56 0.19 -1.03
N GLY A 678 -27.11 1.24 -0.43
CA GLY A 678 -27.02 2.61 -0.96
C GLY A 678 -25.66 3.27 -0.74
N LEU A 679 -24.82 2.69 0.14
CA LEU A 679 -23.44 3.12 0.41
C LEU A 679 -22.49 2.49 -0.61
N SER A 680 -21.61 3.29 -1.20
CA SER A 680 -20.78 2.93 -2.36
C SER A 680 -19.80 1.78 -2.07
N ASN A 681 -19.36 1.64 -0.81
CA ASN A 681 -18.51 0.53 -0.34
C ASN A 681 -19.22 -0.40 0.65
N SER A 682 -20.55 -0.51 0.57
CA SER A 682 -21.34 -1.45 1.37
C SER A 682 -20.94 -2.91 1.13
N VAL A 683 -21.02 -3.74 2.18
CA VAL A 683 -21.00 -5.20 2.07
C VAL A 683 -22.36 -5.85 2.33
N ASN A 684 -23.37 -5.09 2.79
CA ASN A 684 -24.71 -5.59 3.14
C ASN A 684 -25.37 -6.40 2.01
N SER A 685 -26.08 -7.49 2.35
CA SER A 685 -26.77 -8.35 1.39
C SER A 685 -28.23 -7.93 1.12
N VAL A 686 -28.82 -7.07 1.95
CA VAL A 686 -30.15 -6.45 1.74
C VAL A 686 -30.08 -4.98 1.32
N GLN A 687 -31.15 -4.50 0.68
CA GLN A 687 -31.36 -3.07 0.42
C GLN A 687 -31.81 -2.35 1.70
N ALA A 688 -31.63 -1.03 1.76
CA ALA A 688 -32.23 -0.25 2.83
C ALA A 688 -33.76 -0.36 2.80
N PRO A 689 -34.44 -0.42 3.95
CA PRO A 689 -35.90 -0.32 3.99
C PRO A 689 -36.32 1.02 3.38
N ALA A 690 -37.31 0.99 2.50
CA ALA A 690 -37.87 2.22 1.94
C ALA A 690 -38.43 3.09 3.07
N ALA A 691 -38.05 4.37 3.11
CA ALA A 691 -38.58 5.30 4.09
C ALA A 691 -40.11 5.33 3.99
N PRO A 692 -40.85 5.31 5.12
CA PRO A 692 -42.30 5.41 5.09
C PRO A 692 -42.68 6.74 4.44
N SER A 693 -43.44 6.68 3.35
CA SER A 693 -43.95 7.89 2.69
C SER A 693 -44.85 8.64 3.67
N SER A 694 -44.46 9.85 4.05
CA SER A 694 -45.27 10.74 4.88
C SER A 694 -46.63 10.97 4.22
N ALA A 695 -47.69 10.64 4.93
CA ALA A 695 -49.09 10.72 4.49
C ALA A 695 -49.88 11.69 5.38
#